data_AF-A0A6A6NQN2-F1
#
_entry.id   AF-A0A6A6NQN2-F1
#
_cell.length_a   1.000
_cell.length_b   1.000
_cell.length_c   1.000
_cell.angle_alpha   90.00
_cell.angle_beta   90.00
_cell.angle_gamma   90.00
#
_symmetry.space_group_name_H-M   'P 1'
#
loop_
_entity.id
_entity.type
_entity.pdbx_description
1 polymer ?
#
loop_
_entity_poly.entity_id
_entity_poly.type
_entity_poly.pdbx_seq_one_letter_code
_entity_poly.pdbx_strand_id
1 'polypeptide(L)'
;MSQQAQGEVHTGYWVDWTYGSVNGATITLSAQGASYLVAFLALFVGVVGNHLWSIICYAAFQLRSTLKPKDSFHHELQGILRNSTLAVAVAVLKISEAGWRWRNRTKGWVGKSAVAVVSIVLYTVGFAAAGILSSKVVRGNSSAVLIKRNDMCGELFLPILSDRSKYEEQMVEPEFRQAFYQYQNEMYSLSSELDTYCNSPSLMTANCKSYATDLVHWTKEVRNSCPFNDNICMTNNSIFFDSGMIDSHTHLGINAPKEDRVAYQSALECAPIVTEGFSQYYDNVADLLPEEYETELNELPPQGAWVYRYSTATETNPTGQTLRYSNLSVTTFHEFTDSPQSRFNLMAVTGKPNPNATNEFFPTAELQRDGAITHLFFLSRGRQSLYPIEDPWFNATEELEIYPWEIEYGALDAITMYTSAEPIGVMGCAWSYKLCDLSGREGGDLCTPPLGTGLDDEAKKRVLEESGIHLNERQWQTLTRLRPATISFDLTGFAHFLGGRVLLASADEQDNGKLPDDQWMHEMEHLFGASMLGFQIRAFQFAAGFSDPIYAPYAVPAPPEVSWTCATQRAIRPEYHSFSVLGLSIVLGVGGLFILANGLLTVVTRSKHQWLQKKEFARLEWDMLDMIALQHTAYKLRGVDLEAAPVSVKPFLYPEGKKDLDASSRDEDAAAASGKNGPEPEVTESPTTPSTTAASDGFDYQAAKRESDASGKFEHRPGAEEAPASLANANSGPSPTTGVAGSPATPTDTATGEEPFNNEPATSVE
;
A
#
# COMPACT_ATOMS: atom_id res chain seq x y z
N MET A 1 -13.74 -15.22 6.68
CA MET A 1 -13.04 -14.06 6.07
C MET A 1 -13.07 -12.94 7.09
N SER A 2 -12.04 -12.88 7.91
CA SER A 2 -11.86 -11.81 8.90
C SER A 2 -11.79 -10.45 8.20
N GLN A 3 -12.25 -9.40 8.88
CA GLN A 3 -12.16 -8.03 8.37
C GLN A 3 -10.69 -7.62 8.38
N GLN A 4 -9.98 -7.88 7.27
CA GLN A 4 -8.62 -7.40 7.02
C GLN A 4 -8.52 -5.94 7.48
N ALA A 5 -7.44 -5.58 8.19
CA ALA A 5 -7.19 -4.20 8.60
C ALA A 5 -7.23 -3.25 7.39
N GLN A 6 -8.38 -2.60 7.19
CA GLN A 6 -8.64 -1.70 6.07
C GLN A 6 -8.59 -0.27 6.59
N GLY A 7 -7.42 0.36 6.46
CA GLY A 7 -7.30 1.81 6.67
C GLY A 7 -8.03 2.58 5.56
N GLU A 8 -8.83 3.58 5.94
CA GLU A 8 -9.47 4.50 5.00
C GLU A 8 -8.38 5.29 4.23
N VAL A 9 -8.54 5.48 2.93
CA VAL A 9 -7.56 6.19 2.10
C VAL A 9 -7.77 7.70 2.18
N HIS A 10 -6.69 8.46 2.33
CA HIS A 10 -6.71 9.92 2.25
C HIS A 10 -6.86 10.38 0.80
N THR A 11 -8.03 10.92 0.45
CA THR A 11 -8.25 11.58 -0.84
C THR A 11 -7.96 13.08 -0.73
N GLY A 12 -7.05 13.58 -1.56
CA GLY A 12 -6.64 14.98 -1.54
C GLY A 12 -5.13 15.15 -1.62
N TYR A 13 -4.67 16.34 -1.25
CA TYR A 13 -3.27 16.73 -1.30
C TYR A 13 -2.46 16.05 -0.18
N TRP A 14 -1.26 15.60 -0.52
CA TRP A 14 -0.21 15.15 0.41
C TRP A 14 1.16 15.18 -0.28
N VAL A 15 2.24 14.90 0.46
CA VAL A 15 3.60 14.86 -0.07
C VAL A 15 4.12 13.44 -0.01
N ASP A 16 4.42 12.84 -1.15
CA ASP A 16 5.13 11.58 -1.26
C ASP A 16 6.63 11.83 -1.19
N TRP A 17 7.21 11.55 -0.03
CA TRP A 17 8.63 11.80 0.24
C TRP A 17 9.57 10.90 -0.56
N THR A 18 9.08 9.89 -1.28
CA THR A 18 9.88 9.13 -2.26
C THR A 18 10.49 10.06 -3.31
N TYR A 19 9.78 11.15 -3.64
CA TYR A 19 10.19 12.10 -4.67
C TYR A 19 10.61 13.47 -4.08
N GLY A 20 10.82 13.55 -2.77
CA GLY A 20 11.16 14.80 -2.07
C GLY A 20 9.99 15.80 -1.95
N SER A 21 10.23 16.98 -1.38
CA SER A 21 9.15 17.93 -1.04
C SER A 21 8.43 18.51 -2.26
N VAL A 22 9.15 18.79 -3.36
CA VAL A 22 8.60 19.47 -4.54
C VAL A 22 8.02 18.47 -5.54
N ASN A 23 8.82 17.52 -6.02
CA ASN A 23 8.35 16.49 -6.96
C ASN A 23 7.41 15.50 -6.26
N GLY A 24 7.43 15.41 -4.93
CA GLY A 24 6.53 14.60 -4.11
C GLY A 24 5.15 15.19 -3.87
N ALA A 25 4.88 16.44 -4.24
CA ALA A 25 3.54 17.00 -4.14
C ALA A 25 2.53 16.15 -4.94
N THR A 26 1.58 15.53 -4.24
CA THR A 26 0.70 14.48 -4.76
C THR A 26 -0.75 14.81 -4.45
N ILE A 27 -1.65 14.47 -5.38
CA ILE A 27 -3.08 14.42 -5.12
C ILE A 27 -3.60 13.02 -5.38
N THR A 28 -4.29 12.43 -4.40
CA THR A 28 -4.91 11.11 -4.54
C THR A 28 -6.42 11.26 -4.73
N LEU A 29 -6.96 10.55 -5.72
CA LEU A 29 -8.38 10.51 -6.06
C LEU A 29 -8.88 9.07 -6.13
N SER A 30 -10.18 8.87 -5.95
CA SER A 30 -10.83 7.59 -6.25
C SER A 30 -10.69 7.24 -7.74
N ALA A 31 -10.84 5.98 -8.11
CA ALA A 31 -10.83 5.54 -9.52
C ALA A 31 -11.74 6.40 -10.43
N GLN A 32 -12.95 6.74 -9.95
CA GLN A 32 -13.87 7.59 -10.69
C GLN A 32 -13.34 9.03 -10.84
N GLY A 33 -12.90 9.66 -9.74
CA GLY A 33 -12.35 11.03 -9.79
C GLY A 33 -11.09 11.12 -10.64
N ALA A 34 -10.23 10.10 -10.59
CA ALA A 34 -9.05 9.97 -11.44
C ALA A 34 -9.41 9.92 -12.92
N SER A 35 -10.43 9.14 -13.30
CA SER A 35 -10.91 9.06 -14.69
C SER A 35 -11.40 10.41 -15.22
N TYR A 36 -12.13 11.17 -14.39
CA TYR A 36 -12.59 12.52 -14.74
C TYR A 36 -11.43 13.49 -14.92
N LEU A 37 -10.41 13.45 -14.05
CA LEU A 37 -9.24 14.30 -14.16
C LEU A 37 -8.44 13.99 -15.44
N VAL A 38 -8.22 12.71 -15.75
CA VAL A 38 -7.52 12.30 -16.98
C VAL A 38 -8.28 12.75 -18.23
N ALA A 39 -9.60 12.57 -18.25
CA ALA A 39 -10.44 13.04 -19.36
C ALA A 39 -10.39 14.57 -19.52
N PHE A 40 -10.46 15.32 -18.41
CA PHE A 40 -10.32 16.76 -18.41
C PHE A 40 -8.96 17.21 -18.97
N LEU A 41 -7.86 16.59 -18.54
CA LEU A 41 -6.52 16.91 -19.03
C LEU A 41 -6.38 16.67 -20.53
N ALA A 42 -6.92 15.56 -21.05
CA ALA A 42 -6.89 15.27 -22.48
C ALA A 42 -7.65 16.33 -23.31
N LEU A 43 -8.85 16.72 -22.86
CA LEU A 43 -9.64 17.78 -23.50
C LEU A 43 -8.93 19.14 -23.40
N PHE A 44 -8.37 19.46 -22.23
CA PHE A 44 -7.64 20.70 -21.99
C PHE A 44 -6.42 20.82 -22.91
N VAL A 45 -5.60 19.77 -23.04
CA VAL A 45 -4.45 19.76 -23.96
C VAL A 45 -4.88 19.95 -25.41
N GLY A 46 -6.03 19.41 -25.82
CA GLY A 46 -6.63 19.65 -27.13
C GLY A 46 -6.96 21.13 -27.37
N VAL A 47 -7.62 21.78 -26.40
CA VAL A 47 -7.93 23.22 -26.44
C VAL A 47 -6.65 24.05 -26.51
N VAL A 48 -5.66 23.74 -25.66
CA VAL A 48 -4.34 24.40 -25.65
C VAL A 48 -3.65 24.27 -27.00
N GLY A 49 -3.69 23.09 -27.62
CA GLY A 49 -3.14 22.84 -28.95
C GLY A 49 -3.77 23.72 -30.04
N ASN A 50 -5.07 24.00 -29.98
CA ASN A 50 -5.72 24.93 -30.90
C ASN A 50 -5.27 26.38 -30.68
N HIS A 51 -5.14 26.81 -29.43
CA HIS A 51 -4.66 28.16 -29.12
C HIS A 51 -3.19 28.37 -29.51
N LEU A 52 -2.32 27.39 -29.25
CA LEU A 52 -0.93 27.48 -29.67
C LEU A 52 -0.81 27.47 -31.21
N TRP A 53 -1.64 26.69 -31.90
CA TRP A 53 -1.69 26.69 -33.37
C TRP A 53 -2.06 28.06 -33.93
N SER A 54 -3.05 28.74 -33.33
CA SER A 54 -3.42 30.11 -33.69
C SER A 54 -2.24 31.08 -33.51
N ILE A 55 -1.50 30.98 -32.40
CA ILE A 55 -0.28 31.79 -32.17
C ILE A 55 0.79 31.50 -33.23
N ILE A 56 1.00 30.22 -33.57
CA ILE A 56 1.97 29.82 -34.61
C ILE A 56 1.56 30.37 -35.98
N CYS A 57 0.27 30.28 -36.34
CA CYS A 57 -0.25 30.86 -37.58
C CYS A 57 -0.01 32.36 -37.65
N TYR A 58 -0.32 33.07 -36.56
CA TYR A 58 -0.05 34.50 -36.45
C TYR A 58 1.43 34.81 -36.59
N ALA A 59 2.31 34.14 -35.84
CA ALA A 59 3.75 34.36 -35.91
C ALA A 59 4.31 34.07 -37.31
N ALA A 60 3.91 32.95 -37.92
CA ALA A 60 4.30 32.56 -39.27
C ALA A 60 3.83 33.60 -40.30
N PHE A 61 2.61 34.10 -40.17
CA PHE A 61 2.09 35.16 -41.02
C PHE A 61 2.92 36.44 -40.88
N GLN A 62 3.15 36.89 -39.64
CA GLN A 62 3.89 38.12 -39.34
C GLN A 62 5.36 38.06 -39.78
N LEU A 63 5.99 36.88 -39.75
CA LEU A 63 7.35 36.68 -40.24
C LEU A 63 7.44 36.65 -41.77
N ARG A 64 6.36 36.21 -42.43
CA ARG A 64 6.31 36.07 -43.89
C ARG A 64 5.77 37.30 -44.59
N SER A 65 4.98 38.13 -43.91
CA SER A 65 4.42 39.35 -44.48
C SER A 65 5.52 40.30 -44.94
N THR A 66 5.36 40.84 -46.15
CA THR A 66 6.38 41.69 -46.77
C THR A 66 5.73 42.65 -47.77
N LEU A 67 6.30 43.85 -47.88
CA LEU A 67 5.95 44.82 -48.92
C LEU A 67 6.51 44.44 -50.30
N LYS A 68 7.44 43.49 -50.37
CA LYS A 68 8.06 43.07 -51.64
C LYS A 68 7.07 42.22 -52.44
N PRO A 69 6.98 42.40 -53.78
CA PRO A 69 6.15 41.53 -54.62
C PRO A 69 6.51 40.06 -54.44
N LYS A 70 5.50 39.21 -54.24
CA LYS A 70 5.65 37.75 -54.09
C LYS A 70 4.76 37.01 -55.09
N ASP A 71 5.00 35.70 -55.20
CA ASP A 71 4.21 34.79 -56.02
C ASP A 71 2.79 34.61 -55.47
N SER A 72 1.83 34.28 -56.34
CA SER A 72 0.42 34.08 -55.94
C SER A 72 0.27 33.02 -54.84
N PHE A 73 1.14 32.00 -54.85
CA PHE A 73 1.20 30.96 -53.82
C PHE A 73 1.51 31.54 -52.42
N HIS A 74 2.36 32.58 -52.32
CA HIS A 74 2.63 33.24 -51.05
C HIS A 74 1.37 33.92 -50.49
N HIS A 75 0.65 34.66 -51.32
CA HIS A 75 -0.55 35.39 -50.90
C HIS A 75 -1.69 34.43 -50.53
N GLU A 76 -1.89 33.34 -51.27
CA GLU A 76 -2.87 32.31 -50.90
C GLU A 76 -2.48 31.64 -49.57
N LEU A 77 -1.20 31.35 -49.33
CA LEU A 77 -0.73 30.80 -48.08
C LEU A 77 -0.92 31.76 -46.89
N GLN A 78 -0.74 33.07 -47.08
CA GLN A 78 -1.05 34.07 -46.04
C GLN A 78 -2.55 34.09 -45.71
N GLY A 79 -3.41 34.02 -46.73
CA GLY A 79 -4.85 33.89 -46.55
C GLY A 79 -5.25 32.61 -45.80
N ILE A 80 -4.60 31.48 -46.11
CA ILE A 80 -4.85 30.20 -45.42
C ILE A 80 -4.42 30.28 -43.95
N LEU A 81 -3.23 30.82 -43.65
CA LEU A 81 -2.72 30.97 -42.28
C LEU A 81 -3.65 31.85 -41.42
N ARG A 82 -4.22 32.92 -42.00
CA ARG A 82 -5.14 33.81 -41.28
C ARG A 82 -6.48 33.16 -40.93
N ASN A 83 -6.98 32.29 -41.81
CA ASN A 83 -8.35 31.77 -41.76
C ASN A 83 -8.44 30.32 -41.29
N SER A 84 -7.31 29.65 -41.04
CA SER A 84 -7.26 28.26 -40.57
C SER A 84 -6.75 28.13 -39.13
N THR A 85 -6.90 29.19 -38.33
CA THR A 85 -6.35 29.30 -36.96
C THR A 85 -7.00 28.36 -35.95
N LEU A 86 -8.19 27.83 -36.23
CA LEU A 86 -8.94 26.91 -35.35
C LEU A 86 -9.06 25.48 -35.89
N ALA A 87 -8.63 25.24 -37.14
CA ALA A 87 -8.82 23.96 -37.81
C ALA A 87 -7.53 23.53 -38.53
N VAL A 88 -6.62 22.92 -37.77
CA VAL A 88 -5.31 22.46 -38.27
C VAL A 88 -5.43 21.56 -39.51
N ALA A 89 -6.39 20.63 -39.50
CA ALA A 89 -6.65 19.74 -40.63
C ALA A 89 -7.05 20.49 -41.90
N VAL A 90 -7.84 21.56 -41.78
CA VAL A 90 -8.23 22.42 -42.91
C VAL A 90 -7.02 23.14 -43.48
N ALA A 91 -6.09 23.60 -42.62
CA ALA A 91 -4.84 24.20 -43.08
C ALA A 91 -4.02 23.22 -43.94
N VAL A 92 -3.88 21.96 -43.52
CA VAL A 92 -3.17 20.92 -44.29
C VAL A 92 -3.80 20.73 -45.67
N LEU A 93 -5.12 20.55 -45.72
CA LEU A 93 -5.84 20.35 -46.98
C LEU A 93 -5.72 21.55 -47.90
N LYS A 94 -5.92 22.77 -47.39
CA LYS A 94 -5.87 23.99 -48.20
C LYS A 94 -4.46 24.30 -48.70
N ILE A 95 -3.42 24.06 -47.90
CA ILE A 95 -2.03 24.24 -48.34
C ILE A 95 -1.65 23.19 -49.39
N SER A 96 -2.16 21.96 -49.26
CA SER A 96 -1.96 20.88 -50.24
C SER A 96 -2.67 21.19 -51.57
N GLU A 97 -3.93 21.62 -51.51
CA GLU A 97 -4.69 22.09 -52.68
C GLU A 97 -3.98 23.26 -53.37
N ALA A 98 -3.54 24.27 -52.60
CA ALA A 98 -2.81 25.42 -53.13
C ALA A 98 -1.50 24.97 -53.81
N GLY A 99 -0.73 24.10 -53.15
CA GLY A 99 0.49 23.52 -53.74
C GLY A 99 0.21 22.85 -55.07
N TRP A 100 -0.82 22.00 -55.12
CA TRP A 100 -1.22 21.30 -56.34
C TRP A 100 -1.71 22.25 -57.45
N ARG A 101 -2.54 23.24 -57.12
CA ARG A 101 -3.04 24.24 -58.09
C ARG A 101 -1.91 25.02 -58.74
N TRP A 102 -0.88 25.37 -57.97
CA TRP A 102 0.23 26.18 -58.42
C TRP A 102 1.44 25.37 -58.92
N ARG A 103 1.32 24.05 -59.04
CA ARG A 103 2.42 23.12 -59.38
C ARG A 103 3.20 23.44 -60.66
N ASN A 104 2.52 24.02 -61.64
CA ASN A 104 3.10 24.35 -62.94
C ASN A 104 3.40 25.86 -63.11
N ARG A 105 3.15 26.67 -62.07
CA ARG A 105 3.20 28.13 -62.14
C ARG A 105 4.24 28.75 -61.21
N THR A 106 4.77 27.99 -60.25
CA THR A 106 5.70 28.50 -59.24
C THR A 106 6.91 27.59 -59.09
N LYS A 107 8.13 28.14 -59.16
CA LYS A 107 9.36 27.37 -58.95
C LYS A 107 9.52 27.00 -57.46
N GLY A 108 9.88 25.73 -57.20
CA GLY A 108 10.11 25.23 -55.83
C GLY A 108 8.84 25.02 -54.99
N TRP A 109 7.67 24.92 -55.62
CA TRP A 109 6.38 24.71 -54.95
C TRP A 109 6.36 23.43 -54.09
N VAL A 110 6.93 22.33 -54.59
CA VAL A 110 6.98 21.04 -53.88
C VAL A 110 7.68 21.21 -52.54
N GLY A 111 8.86 21.83 -52.50
CA GLY A 111 9.60 22.05 -51.26
C GLY A 111 8.86 22.97 -50.28
N LYS A 112 8.28 24.07 -50.76
CA LYS A 112 7.58 25.04 -49.91
C LYS A 112 6.28 24.49 -49.32
N SER A 113 5.48 23.78 -50.12
CA SER A 113 4.24 23.13 -49.67
C SER A 113 4.51 21.90 -48.82
N ALA A 114 5.47 21.04 -49.21
CA ALA A 114 5.79 19.84 -48.46
C ALA A 114 6.37 20.17 -47.09
N VAL A 115 7.28 21.14 -46.98
CA VAL A 115 7.81 21.56 -45.67
C VAL A 115 6.69 22.07 -44.76
N ALA A 116 5.79 22.92 -45.26
CA ALA A 116 4.67 23.42 -44.48
C ALA A 116 3.72 22.30 -44.04
N VAL A 117 3.34 21.40 -44.95
CA VAL A 117 2.45 20.27 -44.64
C VAL A 117 3.08 19.32 -43.62
N VAL A 118 4.35 18.95 -43.81
CA VAL A 118 5.07 18.07 -42.88
C VAL A 118 5.17 18.71 -41.50
N SER A 119 5.50 20.00 -41.40
CA SER A 119 5.54 20.70 -40.10
C SER A 119 4.19 20.70 -39.39
N ILE A 120 3.08 20.86 -40.11
CA ILE A 120 1.72 20.86 -39.53
C ILE A 120 1.30 19.45 -39.11
N VAL A 121 1.64 18.44 -39.91
CA VAL A 121 1.38 17.04 -39.55
C VAL A 121 2.19 16.66 -38.31
N LEU A 122 3.48 17.01 -38.25
CA LEU A 122 4.31 16.77 -37.07
C LEU A 122 3.78 17.49 -35.83
N TYR A 123 3.31 18.73 -35.98
CA TYR A 123 2.64 19.47 -34.90
C TYR A 123 1.39 18.74 -34.40
N THR A 124 0.53 18.30 -35.33
CA THR A 124 -0.72 17.60 -35.00
C THR A 124 -0.45 16.27 -34.31
N VAL A 125 0.48 15.48 -34.84
CA VAL A 125 0.90 14.21 -34.24
C VAL A 125 1.52 14.46 -32.86
N GLY A 126 2.37 15.49 -32.73
CA GLY A 126 2.97 15.87 -31.45
C GLY A 126 1.95 16.25 -30.39
N PHE A 127 0.93 17.05 -30.74
CA PHE A 127 -0.12 17.44 -29.82
C PHE A 127 -1.11 16.32 -29.51
N ALA A 128 -1.43 15.47 -30.49
CA ALA A 128 -2.21 14.25 -30.24
C ALA A 128 -1.48 13.31 -29.28
N ALA A 129 -0.18 13.10 -29.50
CA ALA A 129 0.68 12.33 -28.59
C ALA A 129 0.74 12.96 -27.20
N ALA A 130 0.87 14.29 -27.10
CA ALA A 130 0.84 15.00 -25.82
C ALA A 130 -0.50 14.83 -25.08
N GLY A 131 -1.62 14.81 -25.79
CA GLY A 131 -2.95 14.54 -25.23
C GLY A 131 -3.10 13.10 -24.72
N ILE A 132 -2.53 12.11 -25.42
CA ILE A 132 -2.51 10.72 -24.94
C ILE A 132 -1.59 10.58 -23.72
N LEU A 133 -0.41 11.18 -23.80
CA LEU A 133 0.61 11.14 -22.75
C LEU A 133 0.27 12.04 -21.55
N SER A 134 -0.77 12.86 -21.58
CA SER A 134 -1.22 13.62 -20.40
C SER A 134 -1.68 12.69 -19.27
N SER A 135 -2.07 11.45 -19.61
CA SER A 135 -2.32 10.38 -18.64
C SER A 135 -1.07 9.99 -17.83
N LYS A 136 0.15 10.25 -18.33
CA LYS A 136 1.41 10.00 -17.61
C LYS A 136 1.68 10.99 -16.46
N VAL A 137 0.80 11.96 -16.22
CA VAL A 137 0.81 12.77 -14.98
C VAL A 137 0.43 11.91 -13.76
N VAL A 138 -0.19 10.75 -14.00
CA VAL A 138 -0.32 9.67 -13.01
C VAL A 138 1.08 9.19 -12.62
N ARG A 139 1.34 9.04 -11.31
CA ARG A 139 2.65 8.58 -10.81
C ARG A 139 2.93 7.14 -11.23
N GLY A 140 4.22 6.80 -11.35
CA GLY A 140 4.67 5.46 -11.78
C GLY A 140 4.16 4.31 -10.91
N ASN A 141 4.00 4.55 -9.60
CA ASN A 141 3.27 3.66 -8.69
C ASN A 141 1.90 4.29 -8.36
N SER A 142 1.00 4.31 -9.33
CA SER A 142 -0.25 5.09 -9.25
C SER A 142 -1.13 4.73 -8.06
N SER A 143 -1.03 3.49 -7.59
CA SER A 143 -1.84 2.94 -6.52
C SER A 143 -1.21 3.13 -5.13
N ALA A 144 0.00 3.71 -5.05
CA ALA A 144 0.55 4.14 -3.77
C ALA A 144 -0.25 5.34 -3.25
N VAL A 145 -0.85 5.18 -2.08
CA VAL A 145 -1.71 6.18 -1.44
C VAL A 145 -1.32 6.41 0.00
N LEU A 146 -1.72 7.57 0.52
CA LEU A 146 -1.65 7.86 1.94
C LEU A 146 -2.90 7.34 2.65
N ILE A 147 -2.72 6.70 3.80
CA ILE A 147 -3.81 6.29 4.67
C ILE A 147 -4.27 7.49 5.47
N LYS A 148 -5.59 7.67 5.56
CA LYS A 148 -6.23 8.72 6.33
C LYS A 148 -5.95 8.48 7.81
N ARG A 149 -5.63 9.56 8.52
CA ARG A 149 -5.44 9.54 9.97
C ARG A 149 -6.69 8.97 10.65
N ASN A 150 -6.51 7.92 11.45
CA ASN A 150 -7.50 7.45 12.42
C ASN A 150 -7.29 8.18 13.76
N ASP A 151 -8.38 8.55 14.44
CA ASP A 151 -8.33 9.17 15.78
C ASP A 151 -7.88 8.18 16.86
N MET A 152 -8.13 6.88 16.65
CA MET A 152 -7.66 5.77 17.48
C MET A 152 -6.40 5.10 16.88
N CYS A 153 -5.58 5.87 16.16
CA CYS A 153 -4.25 5.40 15.77
C CYS A 153 -3.41 5.13 17.02
N GLY A 154 -2.55 4.12 16.96
CA GLY A 154 -1.77 3.67 18.09
C GLY A 154 -1.68 2.15 18.10
N GLU A 155 -1.60 1.57 19.29
CA GLU A 155 -1.38 0.14 19.45
C GLU A 155 -2.58 -0.50 20.14
N LEU A 156 -2.78 -1.79 19.93
CA LEU A 156 -3.62 -2.55 20.86
C LEU A 156 -2.84 -2.65 22.17
N PHE A 157 -3.51 -2.47 23.31
CA PHE A 157 -2.82 -2.57 24.60
C PHE A 157 -2.09 -3.92 24.68
N LEU A 158 -0.76 -3.87 24.67
CA LEU A 158 0.14 -4.99 24.89
C LEU A 158 0.73 -4.81 26.29
N PRO A 159 0.12 -5.37 27.34
CA PRO A 159 0.51 -5.05 28.72
C PRO A 159 1.98 -5.39 29.03
N ILE A 160 2.56 -6.36 28.29
CA ILE A 160 3.98 -6.76 28.35
C ILE A 160 4.93 -5.58 28.14
N LEU A 161 4.52 -4.55 27.37
CA LEU A 161 5.35 -3.39 27.04
C LEU A 161 5.33 -2.30 28.11
N SER A 162 4.34 -2.30 29.01
CA SER A 162 4.14 -1.21 29.98
C SER A 162 4.46 -1.58 31.42
N ASP A 163 4.06 -2.76 31.89
CA ASP A 163 4.22 -3.22 33.28
C ASP A 163 3.73 -4.68 33.44
N ARG A 164 4.58 -5.60 33.89
CA ARG A 164 4.22 -7.01 34.08
C ARG A 164 3.11 -7.21 35.12
N SER A 165 3.06 -6.36 36.15
CA SER A 165 2.01 -6.46 37.18
C SER A 165 0.62 -6.15 36.61
N LYS A 166 0.53 -5.17 35.71
CA LYS A 166 -0.70 -4.83 34.99
C LYS A 166 -1.08 -5.86 33.93
N TYR A 167 -0.10 -6.54 33.33
CA TYR A 167 -0.34 -7.68 32.44
C TYR A 167 -1.08 -8.79 33.16
N GLU A 168 -0.56 -9.19 34.32
CA GLU A 168 -1.14 -10.29 35.09
C GLU A 168 -2.54 -9.93 35.59
N GLU A 169 -2.78 -8.69 36.02
CA GLU A 169 -4.10 -8.20 36.45
C GLU A 169 -5.14 -8.18 35.31
N GLN A 170 -4.79 -7.66 34.13
CA GLN A 170 -5.74 -7.52 33.02
C GLN A 170 -5.99 -8.82 32.26
N MET A 171 -5.01 -9.74 32.19
CA MET A 171 -5.22 -11.07 31.60
C MET A 171 -6.22 -11.93 32.39
N VAL A 172 -6.58 -11.51 33.61
CA VAL A 172 -7.68 -12.12 34.37
C VAL A 172 -9.04 -11.79 33.75
N GLU A 173 -9.21 -10.60 33.14
CA GLU A 173 -10.46 -10.20 32.48
C GLU A 173 -10.71 -11.09 31.24
N PRO A 174 -11.79 -11.89 31.24
CA PRO A 174 -12.01 -12.87 30.19
C PRO A 174 -12.28 -12.21 28.82
N GLU A 175 -12.95 -11.06 28.79
CA GLU A 175 -13.23 -10.31 27.57
C GLU A 175 -11.94 -9.79 26.92
N PHE A 176 -11.06 -9.15 27.72
CA PHE A 176 -9.75 -8.69 27.24
C PHE A 176 -8.90 -9.85 26.74
N ARG A 177 -8.81 -10.93 27.54
CA ARG A 177 -8.03 -12.11 27.18
C ARG A 177 -8.52 -12.71 25.86
N GLN A 178 -9.83 -12.85 25.69
CA GLN A 178 -10.41 -13.35 24.45
C GLN A 178 -10.09 -12.43 23.26
N ALA A 179 -10.30 -11.11 23.40
CA ALA A 179 -10.01 -10.13 22.35
C ALA A 179 -8.53 -10.16 21.95
N PHE A 180 -7.63 -10.24 22.93
CA PHE A 180 -6.19 -10.34 22.72
C PHE A 180 -5.82 -11.60 21.91
N TYR A 181 -6.23 -12.79 22.36
CA TYR A 181 -5.90 -14.03 21.64
C TYR A 181 -6.51 -14.09 20.24
N GLN A 182 -7.74 -13.60 20.08
CA GLN A 182 -8.38 -13.53 18.76
C GLN A 182 -7.62 -12.62 17.81
N TYR A 183 -7.26 -11.41 18.26
CA TYR A 183 -6.49 -10.46 17.45
C TYR A 183 -5.11 -11.00 17.09
N GLN A 184 -4.38 -11.56 18.07
CA GLN A 184 -3.08 -12.15 17.80
C GLN A 184 -3.20 -13.29 16.78
N ASN A 185 -4.12 -14.24 16.99
CA ASN A 185 -4.34 -15.35 16.06
C ASN A 185 -4.68 -14.85 14.64
N GLU A 186 -5.57 -13.86 14.50
CA GLU A 186 -5.92 -13.25 13.21
C GLU A 186 -4.68 -12.67 12.51
N MET A 187 -3.81 -12.00 13.28
CA MET A 187 -2.63 -11.33 12.78
C MET A 187 -1.53 -12.29 12.33
N TYR A 188 -1.22 -13.32 13.12
CA TYR A 188 -0.26 -14.34 12.70
C TYR A 188 -0.82 -15.17 11.54
N SER A 189 -2.11 -15.55 11.57
CA SER A 189 -2.75 -16.30 10.48
C SER A 189 -2.68 -15.52 9.18
N LEU A 190 -3.02 -14.23 9.21
CA LEU A 190 -2.94 -13.36 8.03
C LEU A 190 -1.51 -13.26 7.48
N SER A 191 -0.50 -13.12 8.35
CA SER A 191 0.90 -13.02 7.92
C SER A 191 1.43 -14.33 7.32
N SER A 192 1.08 -15.49 7.91
CA SER A 192 1.43 -16.82 7.39
C SER A 192 0.72 -17.08 6.07
N GLU A 193 -0.58 -16.82 5.97
CA GLU A 193 -1.32 -16.96 4.70
C GLU A 193 -0.70 -16.08 3.61
N LEU A 194 -0.42 -14.80 3.89
CA LEU A 194 0.17 -13.91 2.90
C LEU A 194 1.54 -14.38 2.43
N ASP A 195 2.37 -14.96 3.30
CA ASP A 195 3.67 -15.49 2.92
C ASP A 195 3.54 -16.55 1.80
N THR A 196 2.62 -17.50 1.98
CA THR A 196 2.40 -18.59 1.02
C THR A 196 2.03 -18.11 -0.39
N TYR A 197 1.31 -16.99 -0.52
CA TYR A 197 0.88 -16.44 -1.81
C TYR A 197 1.80 -15.33 -2.36
N CYS A 198 2.39 -14.50 -1.50
CA CYS A 198 3.19 -13.34 -1.89
C CYS A 198 4.63 -13.70 -2.24
N ASN A 199 5.19 -14.74 -1.60
CA ASN A 199 6.60 -15.11 -1.78
C ASN A 199 6.80 -16.33 -2.69
N SER A 200 5.71 -16.92 -3.21
CA SER A 200 5.75 -17.97 -4.22
C SER A 200 5.69 -17.37 -5.64
N PRO A 201 6.73 -17.51 -6.49
CA PRO A 201 6.77 -16.95 -7.84
C PRO A 201 5.64 -17.43 -8.75
N SER A 202 5.12 -18.64 -8.50
CA SER A 202 4.03 -19.27 -9.24
C SER A 202 2.63 -18.83 -8.82
N LEU A 203 2.49 -18.31 -7.59
CA LEU A 203 1.20 -17.96 -6.98
C LEU A 203 1.07 -16.45 -6.71
N MET A 204 1.97 -15.63 -7.25
CA MET A 204 1.94 -14.17 -7.12
C MET A 204 0.66 -13.62 -7.75
N THR A 205 -0.42 -13.62 -6.96
CA THR A 205 -1.77 -13.27 -7.38
C THR A 205 -1.98 -11.77 -7.24
N ALA A 206 -2.99 -11.24 -7.93
CA ALA A 206 -3.52 -9.89 -7.71
C ALA A 206 -4.00 -9.64 -6.25
N ASN A 207 -4.03 -10.69 -5.42
CA ASN A 207 -4.47 -10.65 -4.02
C ASN A 207 -3.33 -10.43 -3.01
N CYS A 208 -2.05 -10.39 -3.44
CA CYS A 208 -0.98 -9.97 -2.55
C CYS A 208 -1.15 -8.47 -2.22
N LYS A 209 -1.90 -8.19 -1.15
CA LYS A 209 -2.13 -6.84 -0.65
C LYS A 209 -0.91 -6.41 0.15
N SER A 210 -0.10 -5.52 -0.42
CA SER A 210 0.99 -4.91 0.35
C SER A 210 0.40 -3.96 1.41
N TYR A 211 0.79 -4.21 2.66
CA TYR A 211 0.52 -3.31 3.79
C TYR A 211 1.53 -2.14 3.84
N ALA A 212 2.51 -2.15 2.93
CA ALA A 212 3.45 -1.08 2.67
C ALA A 212 3.49 -0.75 1.16
N THR A 213 4.56 -0.10 0.70
CA THR A 213 4.77 0.15 -0.74
C THR A 213 5.50 -0.97 -1.43
N ASP A 214 6.47 -1.61 -0.77
CA ASP A 214 7.24 -2.73 -1.31
C ASP A 214 7.27 -3.88 -0.30
N LEU A 215 7.42 -5.12 -0.77
CA LEU A 215 7.61 -6.29 0.08
C LEU A 215 9.06 -6.33 0.60
N VAL A 216 9.26 -6.90 1.79
CA VAL A 216 10.61 -7.19 2.28
C VAL A 216 11.10 -8.47 1.59
N HIS A 217 12.10 -8.34 0.73
CA HIS A 217 12.79 -9.48 0.16
C HIS A 217 13.95 -9.89 1.05
N TRP A 218 14.28 -11.19 1.08
CA TRP A 218 15.40 -11.71 1.83
C TRP A 218 16.24 -12.65 0.99
N THR A 219 17.45 -12.90 1.48
CA THR A 219 18.36 -13.90 0.93
C THR A 219 18.37 -15.13 1.81
N LYS A 220 18.59 -16.30 1.20
CA LYS A 220 18.68 -17.60 1.85
C LYS A 220 20.05 -18.20 1.54
N GLU A 221 20.74 -18.66 2.57
CA GLU A 221 22.04 -19.32 2.46
C GLU A 221 22.07 -20.55 3.38
N VAL A 222 22.43 -21.73 2.83
CA VAL A 222 22.73 -22.91 3.64
C VAL A 222 24.21 -22.85 4.02
N ARG A 223 24.52 -22.85 5.32
CA ARG A 223 25.89 -22.81 5.83
C ARG A 223 26.29 -24.14 6.44
N ASN A 224 27.57 -24.45 6.36
CA ASN A 224 28.15 -25.67 6.93
C ASN A 224 28.76 -25.39 8.32
N SER A 225 28.00 -24.73 9.20
CA SER A 225 28.41 -24.38 10.55
C SER A 225 27.21 -24.36 11.50
N CYS A 226 27.40 -24.73 12.76
CA CYS A 226 26.38 -24.56 13.78
C CYS A 226 26.22 -23.08 14.15
N PRO A 227 24.99 -22.53 14.28
CA PRO A 227 24.78 -21.17 14.79
C PRO A 227 25.15 -21.01 16.27
N PHE A 228 25.34 -22.12 16.98
CA PHE A 228 25.64 -22.19 18.40
C PHE A 228 26.98 -22.91 18.60
N ASN A 229 27.20 -23.50 19.78
CA ASN A 229 28.34 -24.37 19.99
C ASN A 229 28.24 -25.64 19.12
N ASP A 230 29.35 -26.08 18.51
CA ASP A 230 29.38 -27.24 17.60
C ASP A 230 28.79 -28.53 18.20
N ASN A 231 28.81 -28.68 19.52
CA ASN A 231 28.33 -29.89 20.19
C ASN A 231 26.80 -29.96 20.36
N ILE A 232 26.05 -28.88 20.10
CA ILE A 232 24.60 -28.86 20.30
C ILE A 232 23.80 -29.07 19.02
N CYS A 233 24.37 -28.78 17.86
CA CYS A 233 23.68 -29.00 16.59
C CYS A 233 23.67 -30.49 16.22
N MET A 234 22.52 -30.97 15.76
CA MET A 234 22.36 -32.37 15.31
C MET A 234 23.04 -32.61 13.95
N THR A 235 23.13 -31.56 13.13
CA THR A 235 23.83 -31.59 11.84
C THR A 235 24.80 -30.41 11.75
N ASN A 236 25.83 -30.55 10.91
CA ASN A 236 26.77 -29.45 10.64
C ASN A 236 26.19 -28.38 9.70
N ASN A 237 24.90 -28.45 9.34
CA ASN A 237 24.27 -27.52 8.43
C ASN A 237 23.31 -26.60 9.19
N SER A 238 23.33 -25.31 8.85
CA SER A 238 22.37 -24.31 9.30
C SER A 238 21.75 -23.61 8.10
N ILE A 239 20.56 -23.04 8.31
CA ILE A 239 19.94 -22.16 7.34
C ILE A 239 20.04 -20.72 7.84
N PHE A 240 20.53 -19.84 6.99
CA PHE A 240 20.67 -18.41 7.26
C PHE A 240 19.76 -17.59 6.35
N PHE A 241 19.02 -16.66 6.95
CA PHE A 241 18.21 -15.68 6.26
C PHE A 241 18.67 -14.26 6.60
N ASP A 242 18.73 -13.41 5.60
CA ASP A 242 19.03 -11.98 5.75
C ASP A 242 18.02 -11.16 4.97
N SER A 243 17.26 -10.31 5.67
CA SER A 243 16.27 -9.41 5.08
C SER A 243 16.88 -8.30 4.21
N GLY A 244 18.21 -8.13 4.27
CA GLY A 244 18.84 -6.89 3.84
C GLY A 244 18.27 -5.68 4.60
N MET A 245 18.43 -4.50 4.01
CA MET A 245 18.04 -3.24 4.62
C MET A 245 16.55 -2.93 4.45
N ILE A 246 15.81 -3.02 5.55
CA ILE A 246 14.40 -2.65 5.68
C ILE A 246 14.31 -1.14 6.03
N ASP A 247 14.18 -0.28 5.02
CA ASP A 247 13.84 1.15 5.19
C ASP A 247 12.39 1.34 5.69
N SER A 248 12.20 2.13 6.75
CA SER A 248 10.89 2.47 7.32
C SER A 248 9.91 3.10 6.32
N HIS A 249 10.42 3.79 5.30
CA HIS A 249 9.63 4.47 4.28
C HIS A 249 9.13 3.55 3.17
N THR A 250 10.02 2.72 2.61
CA THR A 250 9.69 1.87 1.44
C THR A 250 9.04 0.56 1.86
N HIS A 251 9.61 -0.10 2.88
CA HIS A 251 9.19 -1.42 3.29
C HIS A 251 8.16 -1.39 4.41
N LEU A 252 8.11 -0.35 5.25
CA LEU A 252 7.11 -0.24 6.33
C LEU A 252 6.04 0.82 6.03
N GLY A 253 6.19 1.59 4.94
CA GLY A 253 5.23 2.57 4.48
C GLY A 253 5.19 3.87 5.31
N ILE A 254 6.14 4.13 6.19
CA ILE A 254 6.19 5.37 6.99
C ILE A 254 6.71 6.53 6.14
N ASN A 255 5.81 7.36 5.64
CA ASN A 255 6.08 8.47 4.75
C ASN A 255 6.85 9.62 5.42
N ALA A 256 8.18 9.49 5.47
CA ALA A 256 9.10 10.48 6.00
C ALA A 256 10.14 10.94 4.97
N PRO A 257 10.68 12.17 5.10
CA PRO A 257 11.87 12.61 4.35
C PRO A 257 13.10 11.77 4.74
N LYS A 258 14.17 11.79 3.94
CA LYS A 258 15.31 10.87 4.11
C LYS A 258 15.97 11.00 5.49
N GLU A 259 16.08 12.22 5.98
CA GLU A 259 16.65 12.58 7.28
C GLU A 259 15.86 12.04 8.49
N ASP A 260 14.58 11.69 8.32
CA ASP A 260 13.71 11.20 9.39
C ASP A 260 13.47 9.68 9.31
N ARG A 261 14.09 9.01 8.34
CA ARG A 261 13.97 7.56 8.16
C ARG A 261 14.93 6.80 9.04
N VAL A 262 14.54 5.57 9.32
CA VAL A 262 15.36 4.58 10.02
C VAL A 262 15.39 3.31 9.18
N ALA A 263 16.47 2.56 9.27
CA ALA A 263 16.54 1.24 8.66
C ALA A 263 16.87 0.15 9.67
N TYR A 264 16.35 -1.03 9.38
CA TYR A 264 16.55 -2.24 10.14
C TYR A 264 17.13 -3.31 9.22
N GLN A 265 17.98 -4.16 9.76
CA GLN A 265 18.33 -5.43 9.12
C GLN A 265 17.96 -6.54 10.09
N SER A 266 17.30 -7.58 9.61
CA SER A 266 16.92 -8.77 10.38
C SER A 266 17.68 -9.97 9.83
N ALA A 267 18.32 -10.72 10.71
CA ALA A 267 19.07 -11.92 10.35
C ALA A 267 18.73 -13.08 11.29
N LEU A 268 18.40 -14.23 10.69
CA LEU A 268 18.00 -15.45 11.37
C LEU A 268 18.91 -16.59 10.94
N GLU A 269 19.43 -17.36 11.91
CA GLU A 269 20.20 -18.57 11.64
C GLU A 269 19.65 -19.73 12.46
N CYS A 270 19.21 -20.81 11.82
CA CYS A 270 18.56 -21.94 12.49
C CYS A 270 19.25 -23.27 12.18
N ALA A 271 19.26 -24.18 13.14
CA ALA A 271 19.69 -25.56 12.98
C ALA A 271 18.94 -26.50 13.93
N PRO A 272 18.61 -27.74 13.50
CA PRO A 272 18.16 -28.79 14.40
C PRO A 272 19.21 -29.07 15.48
N ILE A 273 18.79 -29.21 16.74
CA ILE A 273 19.68 -29.43 17.88
C ILE A 273 19.43 -30.78 18.55
N VAL A 274 20.45 -31.31 19.21
CA VAL A 274 20.41 -32.63 19.87
C VAL A 274 19.60 -32.56 21.17
N THR A 275 18.81 -33.60 21.42
CA THR A 275 18.12 -33.82 22.71
C THR A 275 18.93 -34.68 23.66
N GLU A 276 19.88 -35.47 23.15
CA GLU A 276 20.76 -36.31 23.95
C GLU A 276 21.61 -35.44 24.89
N GLY A 277 21.64 -35.79 26.18
CA GLY A 277 22.31 -35.00 27.22
C GLY A 277 21.52 -33.79 27.72
N PHE A 278 20.48 -33.35 26.99
CA PHE A 278 19.59 -32.26 27.38
C PHE A 278 18.17 -32.73 27.73
N SER A 279 17.89 -34.02 27.62
CA SER A 279 16.60 -34.64 27.94
C SER A 279 16.76 -35.81 28.91
N GLN A 280 15.75 -36.02 29.75
CA GLN A 280 15.70 -37.14 30.67
C GLN A 280 14.25 -37.56 30.94
N TYR A 281 14.00 -38.87 30.91
CA TYR A 281 12.71 -39.44 31.29
C TYR A 281 12.64 -39.71 32.80
N TYR A 282 11.49 -39.37 33.40
CA TYR A 282 11.17 -39.60 34.80
C TYR A 282 9.89 -40.43 34.88
N ASP A 283 9.90 -41.52 35.64
CA ASP A 283 8.72 -42.35 35.88
C ASP A 283 7.66 -41.62 36.72
N ASN A 284 8.11 -40.76 37.64
CA ASN A 284 7.26 -39.87 38.42
C ASN A 284 7.83 -38.46 38.44
N VAL A 285 7.04 -37.50 37.98
CA VAL A 285 7.45 -36.08 37.98
C VAL A 285 7.57 -35.52 39.39
N ALA A 286 6.92 -36.10 40.40
CA ALA A 286 7.11 -35.67 41.79
C ALA A 286 8.59 -35.69 42.21
N ASP A 287 9.40 -36.58 41.62
CA ASP A 287 10.84 -36.73 41.88
C ASP A 287 11.69 -35.53 41.40
N LEU A 288 11.09 -34.58 40.67
CA LEU A 288 11.76 -33.38 40.13
C LEU A 288 11.66 -32.15 41.04
N LEU A 289 10.76 -32.16 42.02
CA LEU A 289 10.46 -30.98 42.83
C LEU A 289 11.27 -30.97 44.13
N PRO A 290 11.66 -29.79 44.64
CA PRO A 290 12.17 -29.66 46.00
C PRO A 290 11.16 -30.22 47.01
N GLU A 291 11.68 -30.81 48.11
CA GLU A 291 10.92 -31.47 49.19
C GLU A 291 9.72 -30.63 49.71
N GLU A 292 9.79 -29.30 49.58
CA GLU A 292 8.77 -28.34 50.00
C GLU A 292 7.48 -28.33 49.14
N TYR A 293 7.53 -28.84 47.89
CA TYR A 293 6.39 -28.92 46.97
C TYR A 293 5.82 -30.34 46.78
N GLU A 294 6.37 -31.34 47.47
CA GLU A 294 5.93 -32.74 47.38
C GLU A 294 4.45 -32.93 47.79
N THR A 295 3.93 -32.09 48.69
CA THR A 295 2.61 -32.29 49.30
C THR A 295 1.43 -32.02 48.37
N GLU A 296 1.56 -31.17 47.35
CA GLU A 296 0.46 -30.85 46.41
C GLU A 296 0.40 -31.78 45.19
N LEU A 297 1.51 -32.45 44.81
CA LEU A 297 1.55 -33.37 43.66
C LEU A 297 1.48 -34.86 44.03
N ASN A 298 1.69 -35.24 45.29
CA ASN A 298 1.52 -36.61 45.76
C ASN A 298 0.06 -37.12 45.68
N GLU A 299 -0.91 -36.25 45.37
CA GLU A 299 -2.30 -36.63 45.07
C GLU A 299 -2.55 -36.98 43.59
N LEU A 300 -1.60 -36.68 42.69
CA LEU A 300 -1.69 -37.06 41.28
C LEU A 300 -1.15 -38.48 41.08
N PRO A 301 -1.80 -39.32 40.25
CA PRO A 301 -1.25 -40.63 39.89
C PRO A 301 0.15 -40.45 39.26
N PRO A 302 1.09 -41.40 39.47
CA PRO A 302 2.43 -41.31 38.88
C PRO A 302 2.34 -41.03 37.37
N GLN A 303 2.91 -39.91 36.93
CA GLN A 303 2.93 -39.54 35.52
C GLN A 303 4.36 -39.58 35.03
N GLY A 304 4.63 -40.49 34.09
CA GLY A 304 5.88 -40.51 33.35
C GLY A 304 6.01 -39.28 32.46
N ALA A 305 7.16 -38.61 32.46
CA ALA A 305 7.40 -37.46 31.60
C ALA A 305 8.87 -37.33 31.18
N TRP A 306 9.06 -36.85 29.95
CA TRP A 306 10.31 -36.33 29.46
C TRP A 306 10.49 -34.88 29.91
N VAL A 307 11.67 -34.57 30.43
CA VAL A 307 12.08 -33.22 30.85
C VAL A 307 13.24 -32.78 30.00
N TYR A 308 13.10 -31.64 29.33
CA TYR A 308 14.14 -31.02 28.53
C TYR A 308 14.72 -29.82 29.27
N ARG A 309 16.06 -29.69 29.26
CA ARG A 309 16.83 -28.72 30.05
C ARG A 309 17.78 -27.92 29.16
N TYR A 310 17.23 -26.94 28.45
CA TYR A 310 18.03 -25.96 27.70
C TYR A 310 18.19 -24.62 28.43
N SER A 311 17.80 -24.58 29.72
CA SER A 311 17.95 -23.39 30.57
C SER A 311 19.01 -23.61 31.63
N THR A 312 19.75 -22.56 31.94
CA THR A 312 20.53 -22.46 33.17
C THR A 312 19.57 -22.42 34.36
N ALA A 313 19.90 -23.16 35.43
CA ALA A 313 19.12 -23.17 36.66
C ALA A 313 19.17 -21.81 37.36
N THR A 314 18.03 -21.34 37.84
CA THR A 314 17.89 -20.08 38.58
C THR A 314 17.09 -20.30 39.87
N GLU A 315 16.98 -19.28 40.73
CA GLU A 315 16.13 -19.37 41.92
C GLU A 315 14.66 -19.65 41.59
N THR A 316 14.15 -19.12 40.47
CA THR A 316 12.77 -19.30 40.02
C THR A 316 12.57 -20.53 39.13
N ASN A 317 13.64 -21.10 38.59
CA ASN A 317 13.64 -22.34 37.79
C ASN A 317 14.86 -23.21 38.20
N PRO A 318 14.82 -23.83 39.40
CA PRO A 318 15.97 -24.53 39.97
C PRO A 318 16.36 -25.78 39.18
N THR A 319 15.45 -26.32 38.37
CA THR A 319 15.69 -27.51 37.55
C THR A 319 16.25 -27.18 36.17
N GLY A 320 16.32 -25.90 35.78
CA GLY A 320 16.74 -25.47 34.45
C GLY A 320 15.84 -26.01 33.34
N GLN A 321 14.59 -26.34 33.66
CA GLN A 321 13.67 -26.99 32.74
C GLN A 321 13.13 -25.98 31.72
N THR A 322 13.08 -26.39 30.44
CA THR A 322 12.50 -25.61 29.34
C THR A 322 11.22 -26.19 28.77
N LEU A 323 11.07 -27.52 28.80
CA LEU A 323 9.85 -28.22 28.34
C LEU A 323 9.57 -29.44 29.21
N ARG A 324 8.28 -29.70 29.47
CA ARG A 324 7.81 -31.00 29.95
C ARG A 324 6.96 -31.69 28.88
N TYR A 325 7.20 -32.97 28.63
CA TYR A 325 6.37 -33.75 27.73
C TYR A 325 5.91 -35.06 28.36
N SER A 326 4.60 -35.32 28.33
CA SER A 326 4.00 -36.58 28.79
C SER A 326 2.90 -36.99 27.81
N ASN A 327 2.86 -38.28 27.47
CA ASN A 327 1.82 -38.88 26.63
C ASN A 327 0.57 -39.31 27.43
N LEU A 328 0.61 -39.27 28.78
CA LEU A 328 -0.43 -39.79 29.67
C LEU A 328 -1.34 -38.71 30.27
N SER A 329 -1.05 -37.43 30.02
CA SER A 329 -1.62 -36.32 30.79
C SER A 329 -2.29 -35.27 29.92
N VAL A 330 -3.57 -34.98 30.21
CA VAL A 330 -4.34 -33.84 29.66
C VAL A 330 -3.81 -32.51 30.19
N THR A 331 -3.08 -32.48 31.32
CA THR A 331 -2.52 -31.24 31.86
C THR A 331 -1.20 -30.85 31.21
N THR A 332 -0.44 -31.79 30.61
CA THR A 332 0.75 -31.48 29.79
C THR A 332 0.38 -30.98 28.39
N PHE A 333 -0.85 -31.26 27.93
CA PHE A 333 -1.45 -30.60 26.77
C PHE A 333 -1.71 -29.10 26.97
N HIS A 334 -1.52 -28.52 28.15
CA HIS A 334 -1.63 -27.06 28.32
C HIS A 334 -0.43 -26.28 27.77
N GLU A 335 0.76 -26.90 27.64
CA GLU A 335 1.96 -26.25 27.07
C GLU A 335 1.94 -26.26 25.53
N PHE A 336 1.24 -27.21 24.92
CA PHE A 336 1.00 -27.27 23.48
C PHE A 336 -0.38 -26.71 23.15
N THR A 337 -0.45 -25.72 22.26
CA THR A 337 -1.66 -24.92 22.01
C THR A 337 -2.75 -25.62 21.17
N ASP A 338 -2.61 -26.92 20.88
CA ASP A 338 -3.43 -27.62 19.89
C ASP A 338 -4.30 -28.77 20.43
N SER A 339 -5.42 -28.96 19.73
CA SER A 339 -6.34 -30.10 19.86
C SER A 339 -5.61 -31.43 19.62
N PRO A 340 -6.02 -32.54 20.27
CA PRO A 340 -5.48 -33.89 20.03
C PRO A 340 -5.65 -34.43 18.59
N GLN A 341 -6.09 -33.61 17.63
CA GLN A 341 -6.28 -33.96 16.23
C GLN A 341 -5.24 -33.35 15.27
N SER A 342 -4.34 -32.47 15.70
CA SER A 342 -3.28 -31.90 14.86
C SER A 342 -2.25 -32.99 14.46
N ARG A 343 -1.67 -32.88 13.25
CA ARG A 343 -0.61 -33.79 12.78
C ARG A 343 0.68 -33.58 13.58
N PHE A 344 0.98 -32.30 13.85
CA PHE A 344 2.12 -31.84 14.63
C PHE A 344 1.64 -30.88 15.70
N ASN A 345 2.26 -30.90 16.88
CA ASN A 345 2.11 -29.85 17.87
C ASN A 345 3.44 -29.10 17.98
N LEU A 346 3.34 -27.78 18.05
CA LEU A 346 4.49 -26.90 18.11
C LEU A 346 4.38 -26.04 19.37
N MET A 347 5.45 -26.02 20.15
CA MET A 347 5.67 -25.05 21.22
C MET A 347 6.97 -24.33 20.92
N ALA A 348 7.11 -23.08 21.36
CA ALA A 348 8.37 -22.39 21.27
C ALA A 348 8.66 -21.61 22.54
N VAL A 349 9.94 -21.34 22.80
CA VAL A 349 10.37 -20.50 23.92
C VAL A 349 11.47 -19.54 23.48
N THR A 350 11.52 -18.38 24.11
CA THR A 350 12.46 -17.30 23.81
C THR A 350 13.40 -17.00 24.98
N GLY A 351 14.70 -17.07 24.72
CA GLY A 351 15.76 -16.78 25.68
C GLY A 351 16.63 -15.63 25.20
N LYS A 352 16.72 -14.55 25.99
CA LYS A 352 17.57 -13.39 25.68
C LYS A 352 18.86 -13.47 26.49
N PRO A 353 20.00 -13.01 25.94
CA PRO A 353 21.28 -13.05 26.62
C PRO A 353 21.37 -12.13 27.85
N ASN A 354 20.44 -11.17 28.03
CA ASN A 354 20.43 -10.27 29.17
C ASN A 354 19.66 -10.88 30.37
N PRO A 355 20.30 -11.15 31.52
CA PRO A 355 19.65 -11.72 32.69
C PRO A 355 18.60 -10.79 33.34
N ASN A 356 18.66 -9.49 33.07
CA ASN A 356 17.68 -8.52 33.57
C ASN A 356 16.46 -8.37 32.64
N ALA A 357 16.45 -9.05 31.49
CA ALA A 357 15.29 -9.05 30.59
C ALA A 357 14.25 -10.08 31.06
N THR A 358 12.98 -9.83 30.76
CA THR A 358 11.95 -10.86 30.85
C THR A 358 12.24 -11.94 29.80
N ASN A 359 12.78 -13.06 30.31
CA ASN A 359 13.14 -14.25 29.57
C ASN A 359 12.16 -15.37 29.93
N GLU A 360 11.76 -16.16 28.93
CA GLU A 360 11.04 -17.42 29.19
C GLU A 360 12.01 -18.49 29.68
N PHE A 361 13.27 -18.44 29.21
CA PHE A 361 14.37 -19.26 29.71
C PHE A 361 15.73 -18.56 29.59
N PHE A 362 16.74 -19.03 30.33
CA PHE A 362 18.11 -18.52 30.26
C PHE A 362 18.98 -19.51 29.49
N PRO A 363 19.39 -19.22 28.24
CA PRO A 363 20.13 -20.19 27.43
C PRO A 363 21.37 -20.74 28.14
N THR A 364 21.60 -22.04 28.04
CA THR A 364 22.86 -22.65 28.51
C THR A 364 24.05 -22.10 27.72
N ALA A 365 25.27 -22.31 28.22
CA ALA A 365 26.48 -21.80 27.57
C ALA A 365 26.62 -22.27 26.11
N GLU A 366 26.09 -23.45 25.78
CA GLU A 366 26.10 -24.02 24.44
C GLU A 366 25.17 -23.28 23.47
N LEU A 367 24.07 -22.70 23.96
CA LEU A 367 23.07 -21.96 23.19
C LEU A 367 23.29 -20.45 23.20
N GLN A 368 24.18 -19.94 24.06
CA GLN A 368 24.44 -18.51 24.15
C GLN A 368 25.14 -18.00 22.89
N ARG A 369 24.59 -16.92 22.33
CA ARG A 369 25.18 -16.19 21.21
C ARG A 369 25.10 -14.68 21.46
N ASP A 370 26.23 -14.03 21.37
CA ASP A 370 26.32 -12.58 21.58
C ASP A 370 25.56 -11.83 20.49
N GLY A 371 24.77 -10.84 20.91
CA GLY A 371 24.02 -9.98 19.98
C GLY A 371 22.84 -10.66 19.28
N ALA A 372 22.40 -11.84 19.73
CA ALA A 372 21.24 -12.55 19.21
C ALA A 372 20.32 -13.06 20.33
N ILE A 373 19.04 -13.21 20.01
CA ILE A 373 18.08 -13.98 20.81
C ILE A 373 18.13 -15.43 20.38
N THR A 374 17.95 -16.32 21.34
CA THR A 374 17.75 -17.75 21.09
C THR A 374 16.26 -18.08 21.12
N HIS A 375 15.75 -18.63 20.04
CA HIS A 375 14.43 -19.27 19.99
C HIS A 375 14.61 -20.77 19.93
N LEU A 376 13.87 -21.51 20.75
CA LEU A 376 13.78 -22.96 20.66
C LEU A 376 12.37 -23.33 20.24
N PHE A 377 12.24 -24.22 19.26
CA PHE A 377 10.97 -24.83 18.88
C PHE A 377 10.98 -26.30 19.25
N PHE A 378 9.94 -26.72 19.96
CA PHE A 378 9.70 -28.09 20.34
C PHE A 378 8.56 -28.64 19.50
N LEU A 379 8.89 -29.64 18.69
CA LEU A 379 7.95 -30.30 17.79
C LEU A 379 7.60 -31.67 18.37
N SER A 380 6.33 -31.88 18.70
CA SER A 380 5.80 -33.22 18.99
C SER A 380 4.90 -33.69 17.86
N ARG A 381 4.85 -35.00 17.65
CA ARG A 381 3.99 -35.61 16.62
C ARG A 381 2.66 -36.00 17.25
N GLY A 382 1.56 -35.52 16.68
CA GLY A 382 0.21 -35.95 17.06
C GLY A 382 -0.22 -37.24 16.36
N ARG A 383 0.36 -37.56 15.19
CA ARG A 383 0.07 -38.77 14.41
C ARG A 383 1.33 -39.45 13.87
N GLN A 384 1.31 -40.78 13.79
CA GLN A 384 2.36 -41.56 13.15
C GLN A 384 2.35 -41.37 11.62
N SER A 385 3.50 -41.51 10.99
CA SER A 385 3.66 -41.38 9.54
C SER A 385 3.40 -42.71 8.82
N LEU A 386 2.91 -42.67 7.59
CA LEU A 386 2.83 -43.85 6.72
C LEU A 386 4.15 -44.13 5.97
N TYR A 387 5.05 -43.14 5.92
CA TYR A 387 6.34 -43.21 5.24
C TYR A 387 7.46 -42.80 6.18
N PRO A 388 8.68 -43.34 5.99
CA PRO A 388 9.84 -42.86 6.72
C PRO A 388 10.13 -41.40 6.35
N ILE A 389 10.52 -40.60 7.34
CA ILE A 389 10.89 -39.19 7.16
C ILE A 389 12.30 -39.01 7.70
N GLU A 390 13.24 -38.63 6.83
CA GLU A 390 14.66 -38.46 7.15
C GLU A 390 15.04 -37.03 7.58
N ASP A 391 14.11 -36.08 7.43
CA ASP A 391 14.28 -34.70 7.91
C ASP A 391 14.71 -34.71 9.40
N PRO A 392 15.80 -34.00 9.79
CA PRO A 392 16.32 -34.07 11.15
C PRO A 392 15.36 -33.55 12.23
N TRP A 393 14.49 -32.59 11.90
CA TRP A 393 13.54 -32.02 12.86
C TRP A 393 12.21 -32.78 12.86
N PHE A 394 11.77 -33.24 11.69
CA PHE A 394 10.55 -34.04 11.50
C PHE A 394 10.81 -35.55 11.47
N ASN A 395 11.94 -36.01 12.03
CA ASN A 395 12.38 -37.39 11.89
C ASN A 395 11.28 -38.39 12.28
N ALA A 396 11.13 -39.43 11.47
CA ALA A 396 10.28 -40.57 11.76
C ALA A 396 10.75 -41.79 10.98
N THR A 397 11.79 -42.46 11.47
CA THR A 397 12.38 -43.64 10.83
C THR A 397 12.15 -44.94 11.61
N GLU A 398 11.66 -44.86 12.84
CA GLU A 398 11.40 -46.04 13.69
C GLU A 398 10.10 -46.73 13.26
N GLU A 399 10.17 -48.03 12.98
CA GLU A 399 9.03 -48.83 12.55
C GLU A 399 8.12 -49.19 13.74
N LEU A 400 6.82 -48.91 13.59
CA LEU A 400 5.76 -49.32 14.49
C LEU A 400 4.82 -50.26 13.73
N GLU A 401 4.92 -51.56 14.03
CA GLU A 401 3.98 -52.55 13.50
C GLU A 401 2.65 -52.49 14.25
N ILE A 402 1.60 -52.08 13.55
CA ILE A 402 0.24 -52.12 14.09
C ILE A 402 -0.37 -53.48 13.76
N TYR A 403 -0.52 -54.31 14.80
CA TYR A 403 -1.10 -55.64 14.67
C TYR A 403 -2.59 -55.58 14.30
N PRO A 404 -3.09 -56.54 13.50
CA PRO A 404 -4.52 -56.66 13.18
C PRO A 404 -5.35 -56.75 14.46
N TRP A 405 -6.29 -55.84 14.66
CA TRP A 405 -7.40 -56.06 15.58
C TRP A 405 -8.59 -56.65 14.80
N GLU A 406 -9.19 -57.72 15.31
CA GLU A 406 -10.45 -58.24 14.76
C GLU A 406 -11.54 -57.18 14.94
N ILE A 407 -11.91 -56.51 13.85
CA ILE A 407 -13.16 -55.74 13.78
C ILE A 407 -14.28 -56.64 13.24
N GLU A 408 -15.52 -56.33 13.63
CA GLU A 408 -16.75 -57.05 13.31
C GLU A 408 -16.98 -57.29 11.79
N TYR A 409 -16.27 -56.57 10.92
CA TYR A 409 -16.39 -56.63 9.46
C TYR A 409 -15.17 -57.21 8.70
N GLY A 410 -14.16 -57.77 9.39
CA GLY A 410 -13.00 -58.43 8.78
C GLY A 410 -11.66 -58.12 9.46
N ALA A 411 -10.60 -58.87 9.15
CA ALA A 411 -9.25 -58.55 9.61
C ALA A 411 -8.69 -57.37 8.79
N LEU A 412 -8.18 -56.35 9.48
CA LEU A 412 -7.33 -55.34 8.84
C LEU A 412 -5.94 -55.95 8.62
N ASP A 413 -5.35 -55.74 7.45
CA ASP A 413 -3.95 -56.12 7.20
C ASP A 413 -3.03 -55.36 8.17
N ALA A 414 -1.88 -55.94 8.52
CA ALA A 414 -0.86 -55.26 9.31
C ALA A 414 -0.37 -54.02 8.55
N ILE A 415 -0.39 -52.86 9.21
CA ILE A 415 0.10 -51.60 8.65
C ILE A 415 1.37 -51.23 9.42
N THR A 416 2.47 -51.05 8.69
CA THR A 416 3.69 -50.45 9.24
C THR A 416 3.52 -48.94 9.23
N MET A 417 3.62 -48.33 10.40
CA MET A 417 3.72 -46.89 10.56
C MET A 417 5.12 -46.52 11.03
N TYR A 418 5.49 -45.25 10.88
CA TYR A 418 6.79 -44.74 11.28
C TYR A 418 6.64 -43.69 12.38
N THR A 419 7.51 -43.77 13.38
CA THR A 419 7.63 -42.84 14.51
C THR A 419 9.09 -42.39 14.68
N SER A 420 9.31 -41.43 15.57
CA SER A 420 10.65 -41.02 16.00
C SER A 420 11.09 -41.84 17.22
N ALA A 421 12.40 -42.04 17.37
CA ALA A 421 12.99 -42.59 18.59
C ALA A 421 12.82 -41.63 19.78
N GLU A 422 12.98 -40.33 19.52
CA GLU A 422 12.78 -39.26 20.48
C GLU A 422 11.39 -38.64 20.32
N PRO A 423 10.61 -38.44 21.40
CA PRO A 423 9.24 -37.95 21.28
C PRO A 423 9.14 -36.48 20.86
N ILE A 424 10.23 -35.71 21.01
CA ILE A 424 10.29 -34.28 20.68
C ILE A 424 11.51 -34.00 19.81
N GLY A 425 11.28 -33.37 18.65
CA GLY A 425 12.33 -32.76 17.85
C GLY A 425 12.56 -31.31 18.28
N VAL A 426 13.81 -30.85 18.35
CA VAL A 426 14.15 -29.49 18.80
C VAL A 426 14.89 -28.73 17.71
N MET A 427 14.42 -27.52 17.41
CA MET A 427 15.06 -26.58 16.50
C MET A 427 15.54 -25.38 17.29
N GLY A 428 16.82 -25.02 17.12
CA GLY A 428 17.39 -23.81 17.70
C GLY A 428 17.60 -22.74 16.64
N CYS A 429 17.21 -21.51 16.95
CA CYS A 429 17.36 -20.36 16.06
C CYS A 429 18.00 -19.18 16.80
N ALA A 430 19.03 -18.59 16.19
CA ALA A 430 19.64 -17.34 16.60
C ALA A 430 19.09 -16.19 15.75
N TRP A 431 18.38 -15.25 16.38
CA TRP A 431 17.82 -14.07 15.70
C TRP A 431 18.49 -12.79 16.20
N SER A 432 19.09 -12.04 15.27
CA SER A 432 19.63 -10.70 15.52
C SER A 432 18.99 -9.63 14.62
N TYR A 433 19.02 -8.38 15.08
CA TYR A 433 18.73 -7.22 14.24
C TYR A 433 19.83 -6.17 14.35
N LYS A 434 19.90 -5.28 13.35
CA LYS A 434 20.74 -4.08 13.39
C LYS A 434 19.88 -2.86 13.15
N LEU A 435 20.23 -1.76 13.81
CA LEU A 435 19.70 -0.43 13.53
C LEU A 435 20.74 0.32 12.71
N CYS A 436 20.32 0.90 11.59
CA CYS A 436 21.21 1.63 10.72
C CYS A 436 20.67 3.04 10.46
N ASP A 437 21.60 3.99 10.43
CA ASP A 437 21.31 5.36 10.05
C ASP A 437 21.47 5.54 8.53
N LEU A 438 20.34 5.80 7.88
CA LEU A 438 20.30 6.10 6.43
C LEU A 438 20.64 7.56 6.10
N SER A 439 20.86 8.40 7.12
CA SER A 439 21.17 9.82 6.94
C SER A 439 22.59 10.07 6.39
N GLY A 440 23.36 8.99 6.14
CA GLY A 440 24.75 8.97 5.70
C GLY A 440 25.17 10.08 4.73
N ARG A 441 25.95 11.01 5.29
CA ARG A 441 27.03 11.73 4.63
C ARG A 441 27.86 10.73 3.80
N GLU A 442 28.34 11.16 2.63
CA GLU A 442 29.12 10.37 1.67
C GLU A 442 30.14 9.41 2.33
N GLY A 443 29.78 8.14 2.53
CA GLY A 443 30.70 7.10 3.04
C GLY A 443 30.12 6.08 4.03
N GLY A 444 29.17 5.25 3.58
CA GLY A 444 28.76 4.01 4.26
C GLY A 444 27.54 4.13 5.19
N ASP A 445 26.70 3.09 5.20
CA ASP A 445 25.58 2.94 6.13
C ASP A 445 26.16 2.62 7.53
N LEU A 446 25.98 3.55 8.49
CA LEU A 446 26.44 3.36 9.86
C LEU A 446 25.40 2.52 10.61
N CYS A 447 25.77 1.32 11.03
CA CYS A 447 24.89 0.38 11.72
C CYS A 447 25.43 0.00 13.10
N THR A 448 24.52 -0.35 14.01
CA THR A 448 24.88 -0.99 15.27
C THR A 448 25.48 -2.38 15.02
N PRO A 449 26.24 -2.93 15.98
CA PRO A 449 26.46 -4.37 16.07
C PRO A 449 25.12 -5.14 16.07
N PRO A 450 25.11 -6.45 15.78
CA PRO A 450 23.92 -7.29 15.95
C PRO A 450 23.37 -7.18 17.39
N LEU A 451 22.06 -7.00 17.51
CA LEU A 451 21.33 -6.85 18.76
C LEU A 451 20.25 -7.94 18.89
N GLY A 452 20.00 -8.38 20.12
CA GLY A 452 18.84 -9.22 20.46
C GLY A 452 17.62 -8.36 20.80
N THR A 453 16.41 -8.77 20.37
CA THR A 453 15.18 -7.94 20.51
C THR A 453 14.83 -7.68 21.98
N GLY A 454 14.09 -6.60 22.24
CA GLY A 454 13.67 -6.26 23.60
C GLY A 454 14.74 -5.61 24.47
N LEU A 455 15.78 -4.99 23.89
CA LEU A 455 16.57 -3.99 24.61
C LEU A 455 15.64 -2.89 25.14
N ASP A 456 15.79 -2.56 26.42
CA ASP A 456 15.17 -1.37 26.99
C ASP A 456 15.70 -0.10 26.29
N ASP A 457 14.98 1.01 26.46
CA ASP A 457 15.31 2.24 25.73
C ASP A 457 16.65 2.86 26.18
N GLU A 458 17.13 2.57 27.40
CA GLU A 458 18.44 3.04 27.88
C GLU A 458 19.58 2.22 27.25
N ALA A 459 19.48 0.90 27.25
CA ALA A 459 20.43 0.00 26.59
C ALA A 459 20.50 0.28 25.09
N LYS A 460 19.35 0.52 24.46
CA LYS A 460 19.28 0.92 23.05
C LYS A 460 19.99 2.25 22.81
N LYS A 461 19.77 3.26 23.66
CA LYS A 461 20.48 4.55 23.56
C LYS A 461 21.99 4.38 23.71
N ARG A 462 22.45 3.62 24.70
CA ARG A 462 23.89 3.34 24.89
C ARG A 462 24.52 2.71 23.66
N VAL A 463 23.90 1.67 23.10
CA VAL A 463 24.40 0.99 21.90
C VAL A 463 24.46 1.94 20.70
N LEU A 464 23.45 2.78 20.51
CA LEU A 464 23.42 3.77 19.43
C LEU A 464 24.55 4.80 19.61
N GLU A 465 24.74 5.32 20.82
CA GLU A 465 25.81 6.26 21.16
C GLU A 465 27.20 5.66 20.95
N GLU A 466 27.43 4.43 21.42
CA GLU A 466 28.68 3.67 21.22
C GLU A 466 28.95 3.39 19.74
N SER A 467 27.89 3.18 18.95
CA SER A 467 27.98 2.99 17.50
C SER A 467 28.12 4.32 16.73
N GLY A 468 28.12 5.47 17.42
CA GLY A 468 28.19 6.80 16.81
C GLY A 468 26.93 7.22 16.05
N ILE A 469 25.79 6.54 16.29
CA ILE A 469 24.51 6.83 15.66
C ILE A 469 23.74 7.83 16.51
N HIS A 470 23.57 9.04 15.96
CA HIS A 470 22.82 10.11 16.61
C HIS A 470 21.47 10.32 15.94
N LEU A 471 20.45 9.66 16.48
CA LEU A 471 19.09 9.77 15.96
C LEU A 471 18.47 11.11 16.29
N ASN A 472 17.79 11.70 15.31
CA ASN A 472 16.96 12.86 15.55
C ASN A 472 15.64 12.46 16.24
N GLU A 473 14.87 13.46 16.71
CA GLU A 473 13.61 13.22 17.42
C GLU A 473 12.57 12.43 16.61
N ARG A 474 12.47 12.68 15.29
CA ARG A 474 11.56 11.97 14.38
C ARG A 474 11.98 10.52 14.15
N GLN A 475 13.28 10.27 14.04
CA GLN A 475 13.84 8.92 13.95
C GLN A 475 13.55 8.15 15.25
N TRP A 476 13.75 8.78 16.41
CA TRP A 476 13.43 8.17 17.70
C TRP A 476 11.94 7.83 17.86
N GLN A 477 11.06 8.74 17.43
CA GLN A 477 9.61 8.51 17.40
C GLN A 477 9.22 7.38 16.45
N THR A 478 9.91 7.25 15.32
CA THR A 478 9.72 6.13 14.37
C THR A 478 10.16 4.80 14.97
N LEU A 479 11.32 4.75 15.65
CA LEU A 479 11.76 3.55 16.36
C LEU A 479 10.76 3.16 17.47
N THR A 480 10.27 4.15 18.22
CA THR A 480 9.27 3.95 19.28
C THR A 480 8.00 3.31 18.71
N ARG A 481 7.51 3.82 17.58
CA ARG A 481 6.37 3.24 16.85
C ARG A 481 6.60 1.79 16.41
N LEU A 482 7.81 1.44 15.97
CA LEU A 482 8.10 0.11 15.43
C LEU A 482 8.42 -0.94 16.51
N ARG A 483 8.70 -0.52 17.74
CA ARG A 483 9.05 -1.41 18.86
C ARG A 483 8.02 -2.54 19.09
N PRO A 484 6.70 -2.28 19.17
CA PRO A 484 5.71 -3.35 19.37
C PRO A 484 5.73 -4.39 18.25
N ALA A 485 5.91 -3.95 17.01
CA ALA A 485 6.00 -4.82 15.84
C ALA A 485 7.24 -5.72 15.90
N THR A 486 8.41 -5.20 16.33
CA THR A 486 9.63 -6.01 16.50
C THR A 486 9.57 -7.03 17.63
N ILE A 487 8.67 -6.83 18.61
CA ILE A 487 8.48 -7.74 19.75
C ILE A 487 7.40 -8.76 19.44
N SER A 488 6.31 -8.32 18.80
CA SER A 488 5.17 -9.19 18.50
C SER A 488 5.52 -10.19 17.40
N PHE A 489 6.09 -9.76 16.28
CA PHE A 489 6.38 -10.66 15.17
C PHE A 489 7.75 -11.31 15.25
N ASP A 490 8.11 -11.76 16.45
CA ASP A 490 9.16 -12.75 16.63
C ASP A 490 8.68 -14.15 16.19
N LEU A 491 9.59 -15.12 16.24
CA LEU A 491 9.41 -16.43 15.62
C LEU A 491 8.48 -17.29 16.50
N THR A 492 8.44 -17.01 17.80
CA THR A 492 7.68 -17.78 18.80
C THR A 492 6.22 -17.42 18.85
N GLY A 493 5.84 -16.19 18.49
CA GLY A 493 4.45 -15.79 18.36
C GLY A 493 3.65 -16.73 17.46
N PHE A 494 4.25 -17.20 16.35
CA PHE A 494 3.61 -18.17 15.47
C PHE A 494 3.26 -19.48 16.17
N ALA A 495 4.18 -20.05 16.96
CA ALA A 495 3.91 -21.27 17.73
C ALA A 495 2.86 -21.02 18.83
N HIS A 496 2.96 -19.90 19.56
CA HIS A 496 2.02 -19.56 20.64
C HIS A 496 0.58 -19.35 20.17
N PHE A 497 0.37 -18.71 19.01
CA PHE A 497 -0.97 -18.36 18.56
C PHE A 497 -1.57 -19.32 17.53
N LEU A 498 -0.74 -19.98 16.72
CA LEU A 498 -1.20 -20.90 15.67
C LEU A 498 -0.89 -22.38 15.96
N GLY A 499 0.06 -22.67 16.83
CA GLY A 499 0.48 -24.05 17.14
C GLY A 499 1.12 -24.72 15.93
N GLY A 500 0.89 -26.02 15.77
CA GLY A 500 1.41 -26.78 14.63
C GLY A 500 0.76 -26.41 13.29
N ARG A 501 -0.37 -25.69 13.30
CA ARG A 501 -1.08 -25.27 12.07
C ARG A 501 -0.31 -24.26 11.23
N VAL A 502 0.71 -23.59 11.79
CA VAL A 502 1.58 -22.68 11.02
C VAL A 502 2.55 -23.43 10.10
N LEU A 503 2.85 -24.70 10.40
CA LEU A 503 3.82 -25.47 9.63
C LEU A 503 3.24 -25.81 8.25
N LEU A 504 4.03 -25.64 7.20
CA LEU A 504 3.70 -26.06 5.84
C LEU A 504 3.41 -27.57 5.80
N ALA A 505 4.13 -28.37 6.59
CA ALA A 505 3.94 -29.80 6.75
C ALA A 505 2.55 -30.19 7.33
N SER A 506 1.86 -29.25 7.99
CA SER A 506 0.49 -29.44 8.48
C SER A 506 -0.57 -29.18 7.39
N ALA A 507 -0.26 -28.35 6.39
CA ALA A 507 -1.15 -28.09 5.26
C ALA A 507 -1.08 -29.17 4.18
N ASP A 508 0.07 -29.85 4.07
CA ASP A 508 0.29 -30.91 3.08
C ASP A 508 -0.32 -32.27 3.52
N GLU A 509 -1.65 -32.30 3.58
CA GLU A 509 -2.41 -33.57 3.64
C GLU A 509 -2.49 -34.27 2.27
N GLN A 510 -2.02 -33.62 1.20
CA GLN A 510 -2.23 -34.08 -0.18
C GLN A 510 -1.24 -35.17 -0.62
N ASP A 511 -0.02 -35.20 -0.07
CA ASP A 511 1.05 -36.14 -0.48
C ASP A 511 1.16 -37.40 0.40
N ASN A 512 0.04 -37.88 0.97
CA ASN A 512 -0.05 -39.06 1.84
C ASN A 512 0.89 -39.03 3.07
N GLY A 513 1.38 -37.85 3.45
CA GLY A 513 2.21 -37.64 4.63
C GLY A 513 3.72 -37.84 4.43
N LYS A 514 4.22 -37.99 3.20
CA LYS A 514 5.66 -37.92 2.94
C LYS A 514 6.14 -36.47 3.05
N LEU A 515 7.31 -36.24 3.64
CA LEU A 515 7.95 -34.92 3.71
C LEU A 515 9.33 -34.98 3.02
N PRO A 516 9.80 -33.88 2.40
CA PRO A 516 11.19 -33.73 1.95
C PRO A 516 12.19 -33.82 3.10
N ASP A 517 13.44 -34.18 2.78
CA ASP A 517 14.53 -34.30 3.76
C ASP A 517 15.02 -32.94 4.30
N ASP A 518 14.65 -31.86 3.61
CA ASP A 518 14.95 -30.45 3.95
C ASP A 518 13.69 -29.67 4.33
N GLN A 519 12.61 -30.35 4.73
CA GLN A 519 11.35 -29.72 5.15
C GLN A 519 11.58 -28.65 6.21
N TRP A 520 12.43 -28.89 7.20
CA TRP A 520 12.75 -27.93 8.26
C TRP A 520 13.27 -26.60 7.72
N MET A 521 14.01 -26.60 6.60
CA MET A 521 14.50 -25.37 5.98
C MET A 521 13.37 -24.57 5.34
N HIS A 522 12.40 -25.27 4.73
CA HIS A 522 11.19 -24.65 4.17
C HIS A 522 10.30 -24.07 5.25
N GLU A 523 10.17 -24.75 6.40
CA GLU A 523 9.45 -24.21 7.56
C GLU A 523 10.09 -22.94 8.09
N MET A 524 11.42 -22.91 8.25
CA MET A 524 12.10 -21.71 8.75
C MET A 524 12.05 -20.56 7.74
N GLU A 525 12.07 -20.85 6.44
CA GLU A 525 11.88 -19.85 5.39
C GLU A 525 10.47 -19.24 5.44
N HIS A 526 9.45 -20.10 5.61
CA HIS A 526 8.06 -19.67 5.78
C HIS A 526 7.88 -18.79 7.02
N LEU A 527 8.37 -19.23 8.18
CA LEU A 527 8.26 -18.47 9.43
C LEU A 527 8.99 -17.13 9.35
N PHE A 528 10.18 -17.09 8.73
CA PHE A 528 10.91 -15.84 8.54
C PHE A 528 10.16 -14.88 7.61
N GLY A 529 9.64 -15.38 6.49
CA GLY A 529 8.84 -14.58 5.55
C GLY A 529 7.54 -14.06 6.16
N ALA A 530 6.84 -14.92 6.90
CA ALA A 530 5.64 -14.56 7.65
C ALA A 530 5.96 -13.49 8.73
N SER A 531 7.07 -13.60 9.45
CA SER A 531 7.54 -12.56 10.38
C SER A 531 7.77 -11.22 9.68
N MET A 532 8.41 -11.21 8.50
CA MET A 532 8.64 -9.96 7.74
C MET A 532 7.34 -9.31 7.31
N LEU A 533 6.37 -10.09 6.81
CA LEU A 533 5.04 -9.60 6.46
C LEU A 533 4.29 -9.11 7.69
N GLY A 534 4.34 -9.85 8.80
CA GLY A 534 3.77 -9.45 10.08
C GLY A 534 4.27 -8.09 10.57
N PHE A 535 5.58 -7.83 10.39
CA PHE A 535 6.19 -6.52 10.68
C PHE A 535 5.56 -5.40 9.84
N GLN A 536 5.31 -5.63 8.54
CA GLN A 536 4.62 -4.66 7.67
C GLN A 536 3.15 -4.45 8.08
N ILE A 537 2.43 -5.53 8.42
CA ILE A 537 1.02 -5.44 8.82
C ILE A 537 0.90 -4.64 10.11
N ARG A 538 1.78 -4.84 11.10
CA ARG A 538 1.77 -4.05 12.35
C ARG A 538 2.12 -2.59 12.13
N ALA A 539 3.16 -2.32 11.33
CA ALA A 539 3.49 -0.95 10.98
C ALA A 539 2.29 -0.23 10.36
N PHE A 540 1.56 -0.90 9.46
CA PHE A 540 0.32 -0.39 8.88
C PHE A 540 -0.80 -0.18 9.89
N GLN A 541 -1.06 -1.17 10.74
CA GLN A 541 -2.14 -1.14 11.72
C GLN A 541 -2.03 0.00 12.71
N PHE A 542 -0.81 0.39 13.09
CA PHE A 542 -0.60 1.54 13.95
C PHE A 542 -1.33 2.79 13.47
N ALA A 543 -1.30 3.07 12.17
CA ALA A 543 -1.96 4.23 11.59
C ALA A 543 -3.42 3.98 11.21
N ALA A 544 -3.74 2.75 10.77
CA ALA A 544 -5.10 2.37 10.39
C ALA A 544 -6.05 2.31 11.59
N GLY A 545 -5.54 2.05 12.80
CA GLY A 545 -6.32 1.91 14.03
C GLY A 545 -7.12 0.61 14.11
N PHE A 546 -7.93 0.50 15.16
CA PHE A 546 -8.71 -0.70 15.50
C PHE A 546 -10.21 -0.38 15.42
N SER A 547 -10.83 -0.68 14.28
CA SER A 547 -12.26 -0.40 14.05
C SER A 547 -13.19 -1.53 14.46
N ASP A 548 -12.65 -2.74 14.69
CA ASP A 548 -13.46 -3.87 15.15
C ASP A 548 -13.96 -3.60 16.58
N PRO A 549 -15.28 -3.71 16.84
CA PRO A 549 -15.85 -3.53 18.18
C PRO A 549 -15.23 -4.41 19.26
N ILE A 550 -14.65 -5.55 18.89
CA ILE A 550 -13.97 -6.47 19.83
C ILE A 550 -12.65 -5.85 20.32
N TYR A 551 -11.92 -5.16 19.46
CA TYR A 551 -10.57 -4.65 19.74
C TYR A 551 -10.56 -3.17 20.13
N ALA A 552 -11.50 -2.38 19.61
CA ALA A 552 -11.59 -0.94 19.82
C ALA A 552 -11.57 -0.49 21.29
N PRO A 553 -12.21 -1.19 22.26
CA PRO A 553 -12.15 -0.80 23.67
C PRO A 553 -10.75 -0.89 24.29
N TYR A 554 -9.88 -1.70 23.70
CA TYR A 554 -8.53 -1.99 24.19
C TYR A 554 -7.44 -1.30 23.36
N ALA A 555 -7.82 -0.46 22.39
CA ALA A 555 -6.90 0.34 21.61
C ALA A 555 -6.33 1.49 22.46
N VAL A 556 -5.02 1.63 22.45
CA VAL A 556 -4.27 2.69 23.12
C VAL A 556 -3.88 3.73 22.08
N PRO A 557 -4.40 4.96 22.18
CA PRO A 557 -4.01 6.02 21.28
C PRO A 557 -2.50 6.31 21.35
N ALA A 558 -1.92 6.64 20.20
CA ALA A 558 -0.53 7.04 20.08
C ALA A 558 -0.24 8.25 21.00
N PRO A 559 0.82 8.19 21.83
CA PRO A 559 1.26 9.33 22.62
C PRO A 559 1.47 10.60 21.78
N PRO A 560 1.30 11.81 22.35
CA PRO A 560 1.42 13.07 21.62
C PRO A 560 2.72 13.18 20.80
N GLU A 561 3.82 12.66 21.32
CA GLU A 561 5.15 12.67 20.71
C GLU A 561 5.18 11.91 19.39
N VAL A 562 4.56 10.72 19.33
CA VAL A 562 4.54 9.86 18.14
C VAL A 562 3.30 10.05 17.25
N SER A 563 2.30 10.79 17.71
CA SER A 563 1.00 10.98 17.04
C SER A 563 1.09 11.53 15.61
N TRP A 564 2.17 12.24 15.25
CA TRP A 564 2.39 12.71 13.88
C TRP A 564 2.49 11.56 12.87
N THR A 565 3.00 10.39 13.32
CA THR A 565 3.19 9.21 12.46
C THR A 565 1.87 8.55 12.04
N CYS A 566 0.76 8.88 12.71
CA CYS A 566 -0.57 8.40 12.36
C CYS A 566 -1.08 8.89 11.00
N ALA A 567 -0.56 10.03 10.54
CA ALA A 567 -0.94 10.64 9.26
C ALA A 567 0.12 10.40 8.16
N THR A 568 1.09 9.50 8.41
CA THR A 568 2.20 9.25 7.48
C THR A 568 2.22 7.83 6.92
N GLN A 569 1.21 7.00 7.14
CA GLN A 569 1.22 5.65 6.57
C GLN A 569 0.89 5.64 5.08
N ARG A 570 1.70 4.94 4.29
CA ARG A 570 1.47 4.63 2.88
C ARG A 570 1.18 3.14 2.70
N ALA A 571 0.37 2.85 1.70
CA ALA A 571 0.14 1.49 1.24
C ALA A 571 -0.29 1.50 -0.24
N ILE A 572 -0.33 0.32 -0.86
CA ILE A 572 -0.88 0.14 -2.20
C ILE A 572 -2.38 -0.12 -2.12
N ARG A 573 -3.19 0.67 -2.83
CA ARG A 573 -4.64 0.48 -2.97
C ARG A 573 -5.04 0.62 -4.45
N PRO A 574 -5.43 -0.46 -5.14
CA PRO A 574 -5.72 -0.43 -6.57
C PRO A 574 -6.96 0.39 -6.92
N GLU A 575 -7.84 0.68 -5.95
CA GLU A 575 -9.08 1.44 -6.14
C GLU A 575 -8.86 2.97 -6.24
N TYR A 576 -7.62 3.43 -6.07
CA TYR A 576 -7.24 4.84 -6.02
C TYR A 576 -6.06 5.14 -6.95
N HIS A 577 -5.96 6.40 -7.39
CA HIS A 577 -4.85 6.88 -8.20
C HIS A 577 -4.24 8.18 -7.67
N SER A 578 -2.92 8.22 -7.64
CA SER A 578 -2.09 9.34 -7.21
C SER A 578 -1.46 10.09 -8.40
N PHE A 579 -1.61 11.41 -8.44
CA PHE A 579 -1.14 12.30 -9.51
C PHE A 579 -0.05 13.26 -9.02
N SER A 580 0.89 13.62 -9.90
CA SER A 580 1.88 14.66 -9.61
C SER A 580 1.26 16.06 -9.68
N VAL A 581 1.23 16.78 -8.55
CA VAL A 581 0.75 18.17 -8.50
C VAL A 581 1.64 19.10 -9.30
N LEU A 582 2.96 18.86 -9.31
CA LEU A 582 3.89 19.61 -10.16
C LEU A 582 3.56 19.39 -11.65
N GLY A 583 3.36 18.14 -12.06
CA GLY A 583 2.96 17.80 -13.43
C GLY A 583 1.64 18.48 -13.83
N LEU A 584 0.63 18.40 -12.97
CA LEU A 584 -0.65 19.10 -13.17
C LEU A 584 -0.46 20.62 -13.28
N SER A 585 0.36 21.22 -12.41
CA SER A 585 0.61 22.66 -12.39
C SER A 585 1.33 23.13 -13.65
N ILE A 586 2.28 22.35 -14.17
CA ILE A 586 2.98 22.67 -15.43
C ILE A 586 2.00 22.59 -16.60
N VAL A 587 1.21 21.51 -16.70
CA VAL A 587 0.25 21.33 -17.79
C VAL A 587 -0.78 22.47 -17.79
N LEU A 588 -1.42 22.72 -16.64
CA LEU A 588 -2.46 23.74 -16.51
C LEU A 588 -1.89 25.17 -16.62
N GLY A 589 -0.73 25.43 -16.02
CA GLY A 589 -0.10 26.74 -16.03
C GLY A 589 0.43 27.13 -17.41
N VAL A 590 1.22 26.26 -18.06
CA VAL A 590 1.74 26.52 -19.41
C VAL A 590 0.60 26.52 -20.44
N GLY A 591 -0.34 25.59 -20.33
CA GLY A 591 -1.52 25.55 -21.19
C GLY A 591 -2.37 26.81 -21.06
N GLY A 592 -2.67 27.23 -19.82
CA GLY A 592 -3.40 28.46 -19.54
C GLY A 592 -2.68 29.69 -20.08
N LEU A 593 -1.34 29.74 -19.99
CA LEU A 593 -0.55 30.81 -20.57
C LEU A 593 -0.73 30.91 -22.09
N PHE A 594 -0.77 29.78 -22.82
CA PHE A 594 -1.04 29.81 -24.26
C PHE A 594 -2.44 30.30 -24.60
N ILE A 595 -3.45 29.89 -23.84
CA ILE A 595 -4.83 30.36 -24.01
C ILE A 595 -4.90 31.88 -23.79
N LEU A 596 -4.33 32.37 -22.69
CA LEU A 596 -4.29 33.79 -22.35
C LEU A 596 -3.49 34.59 -23.39
N ALA A 597 -2.32 34.10 -23.80
CA ALA A 597 -1.49 34.75 -24.81
C ALA A 597 -2.23 34.89 -26.15
N ASN A 598 -2.97 33.87 -26.56
CA ASN A 598 -3.79 33.93 -27.78
C ASN A 598 -4.95 34.92 -27.64
N GLY A 599 -5.64 34.94 -26.50
CA GLY A 599 -6.73 35.90 -26.24
C GLY A 599 -6.25 37.35 -26.20
N LEU A 600 -5.06 37.60 -25.63
CA LEU A 600 -4.46 38.92 -25.54
C LEU A 600 -3.70 39.33 -26.82
N LEU A 601 -3.51 38.43 -27.77
CA LEU A 601 -2.74 38.68 -28.99
C LEU A 601 -3.27 39.90 -29.74
N THR A 602 -4.59 40.07 -29.83
CA THR A 602 -5.25 41.20 -30.50
C THR A 602 -5.10 42.51 -29.72
N VAL A 603 -5.11 42.45 -28.38
CA VAL A 603 -4.98 43.63 -27.50
C VAL A 603 -3.54 44.12 -27.45
N VAL A 604 -2.56 43.22 -27.26
CA VAL A 604 -1.14 43.56 -27.17
C VAL A 604 -0.62 44.09 -28.51
N THR A 605 -1.05 43.52 -29.62
CA THR A 605 -0.68 43.99 -30.97
C THR A 605 -1.35 45.32 -31.33
N ARG A 606 -2.46 45.67 -30.69
CA ARG A 606 -3.06 47.01 -30.74
C ARG A 606 -2.23 48.05 -29.98
N SER A 607 -1.84 47.73 -28.75
CA SER A 607 -1.20 48.69 -27.84
C SER A 607 0.31 48.88 -28.07
N LYS A 608 1.09 47.81 -28.29
CA LYS A 608 2.55 47.94 -28.55
C LYS A 608 2.87 48.68 -29.85
N HIS A 609 1.91 48.73 -30.77
CA HIS A 609 2.13 49.26 -32.12
C HIS A 609 1.98 50.77 -32.22
N GLN A 610 1.29 51.40 -31.26
CA GLN A 610 1.40 52.85 -31.05
C GLN A 610 2.83 53.27 -30.70
N TRP A 611 3.67 52.33 -30.24
CA TRP A 611 5.01 52.61 -29.72
C TRP A 611 6.16 52.18 -30.65
N LEU A 612 5.95 51.23 -31.57
CA LEU A 612 6.99 50.67 -32.45
C LEU A 612 6.50 50.56 -33.90
N GLN A 613 6.64 51.64 -34.67
CA GLN A 613 6.16 51.83 -36.07
C GLN A 613 6.68 50.82 -37.14
N LYS A 614 7.41 49.76 -36.79
CA LYS A 614 8.17 48.92 -37.73
C LYS A 614 7.41 47.75 -38.40
N LYS A 615 6.13 47.50 -38.09
CA LYS A 615 5.33 46.36 -38.60
C LYS A 615 3.84 46.63 -38.87
N GLU A 616 3.49 47.86 -39.24
CA GLU A 616 2.08 48.26 -39.46
C GLU A 616 1.42 47.48 -40.60
N PHE A 617 2.15 47.30 -41.70
CA PHE A 617 1.67 46.58 -42.87
C PHE A 617 1.24 45.14 -42.55
N ALA A 618 2.07 44.36 -41.85
CA ALA A 618 1.78 42.96 -41.57
C ALA A 618 0.58 42.75 -40.64
N ARG A 619 0.28 43.72 -39.78
CA ARG A 619 -0.92 43.69 -38.96
C ARG A 619 -2.16 44.11 -39.77
N LEU A 620 -2.07 45.17 -40.56
CA LEU A 620 -3.16 45.58 -41.45
C LEU A 620 -3.48 44.48 -42.47
N GLU A 621 -2.46 43.78 -42.99
CA GLU A 621 -2.64 42.63 -43.87
C GLU A 621 -3.32 41.47 -43.14
N TRP A 622 -2.97 41.20 -41.87
CA TRP A 622 -3.65 40.20 -41.03
C TRP A 622 -5.12 40.56 -40.80
N ASP A 623 -5.44 41.82 -40.55
CA ASP A 623 -6.80 42.29 -40.34
C ASP A 623 -7.61 42.30 -41.65
N MET A 624 -7.01 42.70 -42.78
CA MET A 624 -7.67 42.73 -44.10
C MET A 624 -7.92 41.34 -44.68
N LEU A 625 -7.04 40.37 -44.40
CA LEU A 625 -7.19 38.99 -44.88
C LEU A 625 -8.10 38.13 -44.02
N ASP A 626 -8.71 38.68 -42.96
CA ASP A 626 -9.78 38.01 -42.23
C ASP A 626 -10.97 37.72 -43.17
N MET A 627 -11.59 36.56 -43.03
CA MET A 627 -12.67 36.11 -43.91
C MET A 627 -13.82 37.13 -44.00
N ILE A 628 -14.20 37.76 -42.87
CA ILE A 628 -15.28 38.75 -42.83
C ILE A 628 -14.84 40.03 -43.54
N ALA A 629 -13.60 40.49 -43.31
CA ALA A 629 -13.04 41.67 -43.98
C ALA A 629 -12.91 41.47 -45.51
N LEU A 630 -12.50 40.28 -45.94
CA LEU A 630 -12.47 39.89 -47.36
C LEU A 630 -13.87 39.87 -47.96
N GLN A 631 -14.86 39.34 -47.25
CA GLN A 631 -16.25 39.35 -47.68
C GLN A 631 -16.77 40.79 -47.83
N HIS A 632 -16.58 41.65 -46.83
CA HIS A 632 -16.99 43.06 -46.88
C HIS A 632 -16.34 43.76 -48.08
N THR A 633 -15.04 43.54 -48.31
CA THR A 633 -14.32 44.12 -49.45
C THR A 633 -14.89 43.64 -50.78
N ALA A 634 -15.18 42.35 -50.92
CA ALA A 634 -15.75 41.78 -52.15
C ALA A 634 -17.14 42.35 -52.46
N TYR A 635 -18.02 42.48 -51.47
CA TYR A 635 -19.35 43.09 -51.63
C TYR A 635 -19.25 44.59 -51.95
N LYS A 636 -18.34 45.30 -51.28
CA LYS A 636 -18.09 46.73 -51.53
C LYS A 636 -17.60 47.01 -52.94
N LEU A 637 -16.74 46.16 -53.50
CA LEU A 637 -16.29 46.24 -54.90
C LEU A 637 -17.44 46.05 -55.90
N ARG A 638 -18.56 45.47 -55.49
CA ARG A 638 -19.81 45.37 -56.26
C ARG A 638 -20.85 46.42 -55.88
N GLY A 639 -20.47 47.46 -55.15
CA GLY A 639 -21.34 48.55 -54.76
C GLY A 639 -22.32 48.21 -53.63
N VAL A 640 -22.13 47.10 -52.92
CA VAL A 640 -22.97 46.70 -51.78
C VAL A 640 -22.19 46.88 -50.49
N ASP A 641 -22.68 47.74 -49.59
CA ASP A 641 -22.11 47.94 -48.27
C ASP A 641 -22.88 47.11 -47.23
N LEU A 642 -22.22 46.07 -46.69
CA LEU A 642 -22.82 45.17 -45.70
C LEU A 642 -22.94 45.81 -44.31
N GLU A 643 -22.27 46.94 -44.04
CA GLU A 643 -22.31 47.63 -42.75
C GLU A 643 -23.45 48.67 -42.67
N ALA A 644 -24.10 48.99 -43.79
CA ALA A 644 -25.30 49.81 -43.84
C ALA A 644 -26.56 48.94 -43.60
N ALA A 645 -27.49 49.42 -42.75
CA ALA A 645 -28.69 48.76 -42.18
C ALA A 645 -29.58 47.93 -43.17
N PRO A 646 -30.52 47.08 -42.68
CA PRO A 646 -30.80 45.73 -43.21
C PRO A 646 -31.23 45.73 -44.67
N VAL A 647 -30.28 45.51 -45.57
CA VAL A 647 -30.56 45.25 -46.97
C VAL A 647 -30.74 43.74 -47.15
N SER A 648 -31.85 43.31 -47.76
CA SER A 648 -31.92 41.98 -48.36
C SER A 648 -30.94 41.93 -49.52
N VAL A 649 -29.73 41.46 -49.27
CA VAL A 649 -28.64 41.42 -50.26
C VAL A 649 -28.70 40.10 -51.01
N LYS A 650 -28.81 40.16 -52.34
CA LYS A 650 -28.73 38.96 -53.19
C LYS A 650 -27.38 38.26 -52.99
N PRO A 651 -27.33 36.90 -52.99
CA PRO A 651 -26.07 36.17 -52.86
C PRO A 651 -25.01 36.62 -53.88
N PHE A 652 -23.74 36.69 -53.46
CA PHE A 652 -22.61 37.19 -54.27
C PHE A 652 -22.46 36.53 -55.65
N LEU A 653 -22.90 35.28 -55.80
CA LEU A 653 -22.81 34.50 -57.04
C LEU A 653 -24.09 34.53 -57.89
N TYR A 654 -25.08 35.35 -57.55
CA TYR A 654 -26.26 35.52 -58.41
C TYR A 654 -25.82 36.17 -59.73
N PRO A 655 -25.93 35.47 -60.88
CA PRO A 655 -25.50 36.04 -62.15
C PRO A 655 -26.48 37.15 -62.55
N GLU A 656 -26.00 38.38 -62.66
CA GLU A 656 -26.72 39.41 -63.40
C GLU A 656 -26.77 38.96 -64.87
N GLY A 657 -27.93 38.47 -65.32
CA GLY A 657 -28.17 38.19 -66.75
C GLY A 657 -28.60 36.78 -67.15
N LYS A 658 -29.21 35.96 -66.29
CA LYS A 658 -30.04 34.83 -66.76
C LYS A 658 -31.52 35.10 -66.49
N LYS A 659 -32.29 35.22 -67.57
CA LYS A 659 -33.75 35.08 -67.58
C LYS A 659 -34.15 33.76 -66.91
N ASP A 660 -35.26 33.84 -66.18
CA ASP A 660 -36.06 32.79 -65.59
C ASP A 660 -35.68 31.37 -66.01
N LEU A 661 -35.15 30.60 -65.06
CA LEU A 661 -35.24 29.15 -65.09
C LEU A 661 -36.43 28.77 -64.20
N ASP A 662 -37.55 28.57 -64.88
CA ASP A 662 -38.74 27.79 -64.51
C ASP A 662 -39.57 28.22 -63.30
N ALA A 663 -40.36 29.28 -63.51
CA ALA A 663 -41.71 29.41 -62.98
C ALA A 663 -42.72 29.17 -64.12
N SER A 664 -42.80 27.94 -64.61
CA SER A 664 -43.75 27.54 -65.66
C SER A 664 -43.99 26.02 -65.64
N SER A 665 -44.49 25.50 -64.53
CA SER A 665 -45.29 24.26 -64.50
C SER A 665 -45.86 24.05 -63.11
N ARG A 666 -46.95 24.74 -62.79
CA ARG A 666 -47.94 24.39 -61.75
C ARG A 666 -48.99 25.49 -61.68
N ASP A 667 -49.77 25.61 -62.75
CA ASP A 667 -51.08 26.27 -62.75
C ASP A 667 -51.97 25.52 -63.76
N GLU A 668 -52.17 24.23 -63.49
CA GLU A 668 -53.37 23.49 -63.90
C GLU A 668 -53.68 22.59 -62.71
N ASP A 669 -54.52 23.11 -61.81
CA ASP A 669 -55.60 22.40 -61.10
C ASP A 669 -56.10 23.27 -59.94
N ALA A 670 -56.72 24.39 -60.30
CA ALA A 670 -57.66 25.08 -59.45
C ALA A 670 -59.07 24.72 -59.91
N ALA A 671 -59.68 23.71 -59.30
CA ALA A 671 -61.14 23.63 -59.13
C ALA A 671 -61.55 22.39 -58.32
N ALA A 672 -61.79 22.56 -57.01
CA ALA A 672 -63.06 22.15 -56.39
C ALA A 672 -63.06 22.36 -54.86
N ALA A 673 -64.13 23.00 -54.41
CA ALA A 673 -64.73 22.95 -53.07
C ALA A 673 -63.92 23.57 -51.91
N SER A 674 -64.20 24.82 -51.51
CA SER A 674 -65.33 25.23 -50.66
C SER A 674 -65.21 24.76 -49.20
N GLY A 675 -65.07 25.73 -48.28
CA GLY A 675 -65.83 25.71 -47.03
C GLY A 675 -65.06 25.76 -45.71
N LYS A 676 -64.96 26.99 -45.16
CA LYS A 676 -65.24 27.38 -43.76
C LYS A 676 -64.34 26.91 -42.58
N ASN A 677 -64.06 27.92 -41.76
CA ASN A 677 -63.81 27.98 -40.30
C ASN A 677 -62.36 27.83 -39.80
N GLY A 678 -61.86 28.90 -39.15
CA GLY A 678 -60.70 28.86 -38.23
C GLY A 678 -61.10 28.37 -36.82
N PRO A 679 -60.34 28.69 -35.75
CA PRO A 679 -58.98 29.25 -35.68
C PRO A 679 -57.96 28.33 -34.93
N GLU A 680 -56.69 28.76 -34.96
CA GLU A 680 -55.57 28.48 -34.02
C GLU A 680 -55.96 28.36 -32.52
N PRO A 681 -55.12 27.85 -31.57
CA PRO A 681 -53.65 27.80 -31.63
C PRO A 681 -52.92 26.60 -30.96
N GLU A 682 -51.60 26.61 -31.17
CA GLU A 682 -50.51 26.27 -30.23
C GLU A 682 -50.20 24.82 -29.77
N VAL A 683 -48.88 24.65 -29.53
CA VAL A 683 -48.19 23.67 -28.66
C VAL A 683 -47.38 22.55 -29.35
N THR A 684 -46.07 22.85 -29.43
CA THR A 684 -44.86 22.02 -29.20
C THR A 684 -44.63 20.65 -29.86
N GLU A 685 -43.46 20.62 -30.50
CA GLU A 685 -42.34 19.65 -30.40
C GLU A 685 -42.51 18.15 -30.74
N SER A 686 -41.72 17.80 -31.76
CA SER A 686 -40.96 16.56 -31.95
C SER A 686 -41.74 15.30 -32.36
N PRO A 687 -41.07 14.22 -32.78
CA PRO A 687 -39.92 14.07 -33.68
C PRO A 687 -40.21 13.00 -34.75
N THR A 688 -39.47 12.91 -35.87
CA THR A 688 -39.35 11.63 -36.59
C THR A 688 -38.16 11.58 -37.54
N THR A 689 -37.25 10.65 -37.25
CA THR A 689 -36.51 9.78 -38.19
C THR A 689 -37.47 9.02 -39.13
N PRO A 690 -37.06 8.08 -40.02
CA PRO A 690 -35.75 7.67 -40.57
C PRO A 690 -35.80 7.42 -42.10
N SER A 691 -34.68 7.06 -42.72
CA SER A 691 -34.62 6.03 -43.78
C SER A 691 -33.15 5.63 -44.00
N THR A 692 -32.75 4.40 -43.62
CA THR A 692 -32.59 3.22 -44.52
C THR A 692 -31.57 3.50 -45.63
N THR A 693 -30.48 2.75 -45.84
CA THR A 693 -30.28 1.30 -46.06
C THR A 693 -28.82 1.21 -46.61
N ALA A 694 -28.03 0.14 -46.64
CA ALA A 694 -28.19 -1.30 -46.50
C ALA A 694 -26.79 -1.97 -46.47
N ALA A 695 -26.77 -3.19 -45.91
CA ALA A 695 -25.99 -4.38 -46.31
C ALA A 695 -24.45 -4.33 -46.18
N SER A 696 -23.74 -5.39 -45.76
CA SER A 696 -24.02 -6.83 -45.89
C SER A 696 -23.17 -7.68 -44.92
N ASP A 697 -23.79 -8.74 -44.41
CA ASP A 697 -23.28 -10.10 -44.11
C ASP A 697 -22.19 -10.27 -43.03
N GLY A 698 -22.32 -11.09 -41.98
CA GLY A 698 -23.24 -12.20 -41.70
C GLY A 698 -22.38 -13.43 -41.38
N PHE A 699 -22.44 -13.94 -40.14
CA PHE A 699 -22.53 -15.38 -39.84
C PHE A 699 -22.78 -15.58 -38.33
N ASP A 700 -23.75 -16.46 -38.10
CA ASP A 700 -24.54 -16.70 -36.89
C ASP A 700 -23.98 -17.91 -36.13
N TYR A 701 -24.14 -17.94 -34.80
CA TYR A 701 -24.60 -19.14 -34.07
C TYR A 701 -24.98 -18.78 -32.62
N GLN A 702 -26.27 -19.03 -32.33
CA GLN A 702 -26.97 -19.06 -31.03
C GLN A 702 -26.29 -20.02 -30.03
N ALA A 703 -26.57 -20.09 -28.73
CA ALA A 703 -27.78 -19.96 -27.91
C ALA A 703 -27.30 -20.02 -26.42
N ALA A 704 -28.01 -19.77 -25.32
CA ALA A 704 -29.29 -19.17 -24.95
C ALA A 704 -29.18 -18.89 -23.43
N LYS A 705 -29.83 -17.84 -22.96
CA LYS A 705 -29.95 -17.42 -21.56
C LYS A 705 -31.39 -17.67 -21.12
N ARG A 706 -31.61 -18.16 -19.89
CA ARG A 706 -32.93 -18.18 -19.23
C ARG A 706 -32.97 -17.20 -18.07
N GLU A 707 -34.15 -16.63 -17.93
CA GLU A 707 -34.62 -15.49 -17.14
C GLU A 707 -34.85 -15.78 -15.64
N SER A 708 -34.82 -14.72 -14.83
CA SER A 708 -35.96 -14.18 -14.04
C SER A 708 -35.41 -13.14 -13.03
N ASP A 709 -35.69 -11.83 -13.12
CA ASP A 709 -36.90 -11.12 -12.64
C ASP A 709 -37.22 -11.38 -11.15
N ALA A 710 -37.52 -10.42 -10.27
CA ALA A 710 -37.72 -8.97 -10.38
C ALA A 710 -37.71 -8.28 -8.98
N SER A 711 -37.28 -7.00 -8.98
CA SER A 711 -37.84 -5.81 -8.30
C SER A 711 -38.36 -5.78 -6.85
N GLY A 712 -37.99 -4.70 -6.13
CA GLY A 712 -38.91 -3.98 -5.23
C GLY A 712 -38.27 -3.09 -4.14
N LYS A 713 -38.17 -1.77 -4.38
CA LYS A 713 -37.87 -0.69 -3.40
C LYS A 713 -39.14 -0.25 -2.64
N PHE A 714 -39.02 0.34 -1.43
CA PHE A 714 -39.77 1.54 -0.99
C PHE A 714 -39.24 2.15 0.34
N GLU A 715 -39.41 3.48 0.51
CA GLU A 715 -38.87 4.38 1.56
C GLU A 715 -39.82 4.65 2.77
N HIS A 716 -39.18 5.03 3.91
CA HIS A 716 -39.49 5.94 5.04
C HIS A 716 -40.82 6.01 5.86
N ARG A 717 -40.67 5.71 7.19
CA ARG A 717 -41.12 6.36 8.50
C ARG A 717 -42.59 6.85 8.72
N PRO A 718 -43.05 7.14 9.98
CA PRO A 718 -42.75 6.63 11.35
C PRO A 718 -44.04 6.30 12.20
N GLY A 719 -43.92 5.71 13.39
CA GLY A 719 -45.05 5.56 14.34
C GLY A 719 -44.69 4.82 15.65
N ALA A 720 -45.24 5.30 16.77
CA ALA A 720 -44.97 4.94 18.16
C ALA A 720 -45.95 3.88 18.74
N GLU A 721 -45.86 3.64 20.06
CA GLU A 721 -46.64 2.72 20.95
C GLU A 721 -46.14 1.27 21.00
N GLU A 722 -46.07 0.54 22.12
CA GLU A 722 -46.39 0.76 23.53
C GLU A 722 -45.69 -0.38 24.32
N ALA A 723 -45.27 -0.13 25.56
CA ALA A 723 -44.75 -1.13 26.49
C ALA A 723 -45.64 -1.16 27.74
N PRO A 724 -45.88 -2.33 28.37
CA PRO A 724 -46.37 -2.37 29.74
C PRO A 724 -45.26 -2.69 30.75
N ALA A 725 -45.43 -2.08 31.92
CA ALA A 725 -44.54 -2.02 33.06
C ALA A 725 -44.61 -3.26 33.98
N SER A 726 -43.57 -3.45 34.81
CA SER A 726 -43.76 -3.76 36.24
C SER A 726 -42.52 -3.45 37.13
N LEU A 727 -42.75 -2.53 38.06
CA LEU A 727 -42.35 -2.51 39.48
C LEU A 727 -40.88 -2.35 39.89
N ALA A 728 -40.57 -1.10 40.26
CA ALA A 728 -39.50 -0.69 41.17
C ALA A 728 -39.95 -0.80 42.64
N ASN A 729 -38.99 -1.03 43.54
CA ASN A 729 -39.10 -0.70 44.96
C ASN A 729 -37.98 0.29 45.32
N ALA A 730 -38.39 1.43 45.88
CA ALA A 730 -37.53 2.51 46.32
C ALA A 730 -37.09 2.30 47.77
N ASN A 731 -35.90 2.82 48.14
CA ASN A 731 -35.73 3.47 49.43
C ASN A 731 -34.64 4.54 49.38
N SER A 732 -34.98 5.64 50.05
CA SER A 732 -34.45 7.00 50.04
C SER A 732 -33.24 7.23 50.94
N GLY A 733 -32.46 8.27 50.62
CA GLY A 733 -31.32 8.80 51.41
C GLY A 733 -31.70 9.38 52.78
N PRO A 734 -30.75 10.05 53.47
CA PRO A 734 -30.57 11.50 53.24
C PRO A 734 -29.11 12.04 53.39
N SER A 735 -28.89 13.25 52.85
CA SER A 735 -27.79 14.21 53.14
C SER A 735 -28.40 15.47 53.80
N PRO A 736 -27.69 16.58 54.15
CA PRO A 736 -26.27 16.87 54.48
C PRO A 736 -26.10 17.78 55.74
N THR A 737 -24.85 18.14 56.12
CA THR A 737 -24.31 19.42 56.72
C THR A 737 -22.99 19.12 57.48
N THR A 738 -21.88 19.88 57.55
CA THR A 738 -21.50 21.31 57.38
C THR A 738 -19.95 21.45 57.26
N GLY A 739 -19.47 22.48 56.52
CA GLY A 739 -18.23 23.34 56.59
C GLY A 739 -16.89 22.87 57.20
N VAL A 740 -15.68 23.40 56.93
CA VAL A 740 -15.17 24.68 56.38
C VAL A 740 -13.67 24.53 56.02
N ALA A 741 -13.28 25.18 54.91
CA ALA A 741 -12.00 25.79 54.45
C ALA A 741 -10.59 25.46 55.04
N GLY A 742 -9.62 25.35 54.12
CA GLY A 742 -8.19 25.63 54.33
C GLY A 742 -7.32 25.29 53.10
N SER A 743 -6.74 26.32 52.45
CA SER A 743 -5.93 26.27 51.22
C SER A 743 -4.43 26.55 51.55
N PRO A 744 -3.47 26.68 50.61
CA PRO A 744 -2.33 25.77 50.41
C PRO A 744 -0.95 26.39 50.74
N ALA A 745 0.13 25.59 50.74
CA ALA A 745 1.50 26.11 50.75
C ALA A 745 2.55 25.17 50.10
N THR A 746 3.22 25.73 49.09
CA THR A 746 4.62 25.54 48.64
C THR A 746 5.09 26.96 48.24
N PRO A 747 6.39 27.30 48.06
CA PRO A 747 7.64 26.53 48.16
C PRO A 747 8.76 27.27 48.94
N THR A 748 9.92 26.63 49.15
CA THR A 748 11.20 27.35 49.39
C THR A 748 12.39 26.49 48.98
N ASP A 749 13.09 26.95 47.95
CA ASP A 749 14.53 26.77 47.73
C ASP A 749 15.25 28.00 48.31
N THR A 750 16.42 27.83 48.93
CA THR A 750 17.65 28.60 48.64
C THR A 750 18.82 28.17 49.52
N ALA A 751 19.99 28.18 48.89
CA ALA A 751 21.32 27.75 49.34
C ALA A 751 21.99 28.66 50.39
N THR A 752 23.05 28.15 51.03
CA THR A 752 24.46 28.63 50.99
C THR A 752 25.25 28.21 52.25
N GLY A 753 26.53 27.82 52.07
CA GLY A 753 27.49 27.63 53.17
C GLY A 753 28.71 26.77 52.82
N GLU A 754 29.73 27.40 52.20
CA GLU A 754 31.21 27.33 52.44
C GLU A 754 31.73 26.35 53.53
N GLU A 755 32.90 25.69 53.52
CA GLU A 755 34.13 25.57 52.69
C GLU A 755 35.05 24.49 53.42
N PRO A 756 36.37 24.31 53.17
CA PRO A 756 37.01 23.31 52.29
C PRO A 756 37.94 22.26 52.98
N PHE A 757 38.44 21.28 52.22
CA PHE A 757 39.80 20.75 52.39
C PHE A 757 40.41 20.24 51.07
N ASN A 758 41.57 20.81 50.72
CA ASN A 758 42.44 20.47 49.61
C ASN A 758 43.19 19.15 49.85
N ASN A 759 43.48 18.40 48.78
CA ASN A 759 44.87 18.07 48.41
C ASN A 759 44.97 17.56 46.96
N GLU A 760 45.97 18.12 46.28
CA GLU A 760 46.36 18.00 44.88
C GLU A 760 47.14 16.70 44.56
N PRO A 761 47.41 16.43 43.26
CA PRO A 761 47.87 15.15 42.73
C PRO A 761 49.40 15.09 42.46
N ALA A 762 49.90 13.90 42.13
CA ALA A 762 51.21 13.72 41.51
C ALA A 762 51.13 12.79 40.30
N THR A 763 51.56 13.34 39.16
CA THR A 763 51.81 12.72 37.87
C THR A 763 53.18 12.02 37.77
N SER A 764 53.31 11.20 36.73
CA SER A 764 54.50 10.82 35.92
C SER A 764 55.04 9.39 36.11
N VAL A 765 54.85 8.54 35.09
CA VAL A 765 55.73 8.20 33.94
C VAL A 765 56.72 7.08 34.29
N GLU A 766 56.40 5.86 33.82
CA GLU A 766 57.20 5.08 32.87
C GLU A 766 56.28 4.12 32.09
#